data_AF-A0A8C5NFI7-F1
#
_entry.id   AF-A0A8C5NFI7-F1
#
_cell.length_a   1.000
_cell.length_b   1.000
_cell.length_c   1.000
_cell.angle_alpha   90.00
_cell.angle_beta   90.00
_cell.angle_gamma   90.00
#
_symmetry.space_group_name_H-M   'P 1'
#
loop_
_entity.id
_entity.type
_entity.pdbx_description
1 polymer ?
#
loop_
_entity_poly.entity_id
_entity_poly.type
_entity_poly.pdbx_seq_one_letter_code
_entity_poly.pdbx_strand_id
1 'polypeptide(L)'
;MDSDWGQRSSQELMSRYVSKETGYKVPKEGWRICLAHEFKEKRKPFQAKDVSLSNIFKHVGLGVRYLKWWYKKTKIEKKAPFIDMFGAQPLNQIYGAPLGGIGGGTITRGWRGEFCRWQLNPGMYHYKTVNTNQFTVCLRRDGNTVYQQVLSVEHPPAFQSWNWGYCGEYAFYHALYPRAWTVYDLPGQNVTLTCRQISPIIPHDYQDSSLPVAVFVWDVENRNDFTLDVSIMFTMLNGSGLKDDESGGHWNEPFHLEKDGEAVMGVVLHHCTTVNPYTLCMAARHQPDQVISHQTAFSPKGTGSGLWSDLITDGRLDSPTGSSKPTAKGESVCAALAVSCSVPAQSRNTLEFSLSWDMPEFTFGSRERQHCRRYTRYFGSGGDASPSLSHYALTHYTQWERSIEEWQTPILQDGSLPSWYKSALFNELYFVADGGTVWTELPEDADVSGGLRSEDGGLPAQPDIIKEFGRFAYLEGQEYRMYNTYDVHFYASFALIMLWPKLALSLQYDIAGAVVQQDPTVRLHLMNGQCSAVKTKNVVPHDIGDPDDEPWQRSNAYLIHDTADWKDLNLKFVLQVYRDFHLTQDAQYLQDMWPICVAVMDSEKKFDLDGDGLIENSGYPDQTYDGWTVTGPSAYCGGLWLASLCVMCKMATLLEKQDSCLEYRDMLDRGSAAFDKLLWNGTYYNYDSSKRNFSNSVMSDQCAGHWFLKASGLGEGEYQAFPKEKIQRALKSVFDLNVMSFAGGQMGAVNGMRPEGVPDRSSVQSDEVWIGVVYGLAATMIHEGMRDEGLRTAEGCYRTVWEKLGMAFQTPEAYSEKNIYRSLAYMRPLSVWAMQLALNASHVDQSTSAQTKATEGPKAFL
;
A
#
# COMPACT_ATOMS: atom_id res chain seq x y z
N MET A 1 -18.65 27.64 -0.61
CA MET A 1 -19.50 27.12 -1.70
C MET A 1 -19.64 25.63 -1.46
N ASP A 2 -20.87 25.23 -1.15
CA ASP A 2 -21.45 23.91 -0.89
C ASP A 2 -20.52 22.72 -0.61
N SER A 3 -20.14 22.58 0.67
CA SER A 3 -19.73 21.32 1.32
C SER A 3 -20.81 20.22 1.31
N ASP A 4 -21.94 20.50 0.66
CA ASP A 4 -23.20 19.76 0.75
C ASP A 4 -23.25 18.57 -0.23
N TRP A 5 -22.46 18.59 -1.31
CA TRP A 5 -22.51 17.53 -2.34
C TRP A 5 -22.00 16.17 -1.82
N GLY A 6 -20.95 16.20 -1.00
CA GLY A 6 -20.23 15.01 -0.55
C GLY A 6 -20.87 14.27 0.62
N GLN A 7 -21.36 15.00 1.64
CA GLN A 7 -22.16 14.39 2.71
C GLN A 7 -23.47 13.82 2.15
N ARG A 8 -24.10 14.51 1.18
CA ARG A 8 -25.30 14.00 0.51
C ARG A 8 -25.06 12.72 -0.26
N SER A 9 -23.94 12.52 -0.95
CA SER A 9 -23.70 11.27 -1.72
C SER A 9 -23.64 10.02 -0.84
N SER A 10 -22.81 10.02 0.22
CA SER A 10 -22.70 8.87 1.12
C SER A 10 -23.98 8.73 1.97
N GLN A 11 -24.59 9.82 2.45
CA GLN A 11 -25.88 9.73 3.17
C GLN A 11 -27.01 9.27 2.26
N GLU A 12 -27.06 9.68 0.99
CA GLU A 12 -28.07 9.26 0.02
C GLU A 12 -27.87 7.77 -0.31
N LEU A 13 -26.62 7.33 -0.50
CA LEU A 13 -26.30 5.92 -0.65
C LEU A 13 -26.81 5.12 0.55
N MET A 14 -26.45 5.55 1.76
CA MET A 14 -26.85 4.91 3.01
C MET A 14 -28.37 5.02 3.30
N SER A 15 -29.04 6.05 2.80
CA SER A 15 -30.49 6.27 3.00
C SER A 15 -31.37 5.30 2.22
N ARG A 16 -30.81 4.64 1.20
CA ARG A 16 -31.50 3.64 0.38
C ARG A 16 -31.49 2.24 1.03
N TYR A 17 -30.92 2.10 2.22
CA TYR A 17 -30.73 0.82 2.89
C TYR A 17 -31.95 0.41 3.72
N VAL A 18 -32.21 -0.90 3.78
CA VAL A 18 -33.34 -1.47 4.53
C VAL A 18 -33.02 -1.56 6.03
N SER A 19 -31.82 -2.04 6.38
CA SER A 19 -31.41 -2.14 7.79
C SER A 19 -30.87 -0.81 8.33
N LYS A 20 -31.32 -0.44 9.54
CA LYS A 20 -30.85 0.74 10.29
C LYS A 20 -29.73 0.40 11.29
N GLU A 21 -29.29 -0.85 11.31
CA GLU A 21 -28.28 -1.30 12.25
C GLU A 21 -26.93 -0.62 12.01
N THR A 22 -26.29 -0.17 13.09
CA THR A 22 -24.93 0.37 13.03
C THR A 22 -23.88 -0.68 13.34
N GLY A 23 -24.28 -1.82 13.91
CA GLY A 23 -23.40 -2.84 14.45
C GLY A 23 -22.72 -2.41 15.76
N TYR A 24 -22.11 -3.37 16.42
CA TYR A 24 -21.44 -3.14 17.69
C TYR A 24 -19.99 -2.66 17.49
N LYS A 25 -19.63 -1.57 18.20
CA LYS A 25 -18.28 -0.96 18.15
C LYS A 25 -17.77 -0.65 16.74
N VAL A 26 -18.67 -0.37 15.79
CA VAL A 26 -18.29 0.12 14.47
C VAL A 26 -17.95 1.61 14.59
N PRO A 27 -16.76 2.07 14.15
CA PRO A 27 -16.40 3.47 14.23
C PRO A 27 -17.28 4.32 13.30
N LYS A 28 -17.49 5.58 13.67
CA LYS A 28 -18.27 6.53 12.87
C LYS A 28 -17.59 6.86 11.53
N GLU A 29 -16.28 7.01 11.55
CA GLU A 29 -15.47 7.37 10.38
C GLU A 29 -14.95 6.10 9.68
N GLY A 30 -14.70 6.21 8.37
CA GLY A 30 -14.20 5.11 7.53
C GLY A 30 -15.00 4.95 6.23
N TRP A 31 -14.68 3.91 5.47
CA TRP A 31 -15.39 3.59 4.23
C TRP A 31 -16.51 2.58 4.50
N ARG A 32 -17.76 2.99 4.29
CA ARG A 32 -18.95 2.16 4.55
C ARG A 32 -19.73 1.89 3.28
N ILE A 33 -20.11 0.63 3.06
CA ILE A 33 -20.78 0.17 1.84
C ILE A 33 -21.79 -0.96 2.15
N CYS A 34 -22.99 -0.88 1.58
CA CYS A 34 -23.98 -1.96 1.67
C CYS A 34 -23.58 -3.15 0.79
N LEU A 35 -23.79 -4.38 1.29
CA LEU A 35 -23.42 -5.60 0.58
C LEU A 35 -24.18 -5.78 -0.75
N ALA A 36 -25.31 -5.11 -0.94
CA ALA A 36 -26.05 -5.09 -2.22
C ALA A 36 -25.56 -4.02 -3.22
N HIS A 37 -24.59 -3.17 -2.86
CA HIS A 37 -24.17 -2.07 -3.72
C HIS A 37 -23.57 -2.53 -5.06
N GLU A 38 -23.92 -1.84 -6.14
CA GLU A 38 -23.31 -2.07 -7.45
C GLU A 38 -22.70 -0.77 -7.99
N PHE A 39 -21.39 -0.81 -8.24
CA PHE A 39 -20.69 0.28 -8.91
C PHE A 39 -21.08 0.33 -10.38
N LYS A 40 -21.75 1.42 -10.76
CA LYS A 40 -22.26 1.64 -12.12
C LYS A 40 -21.17 1.97 -13.14
N GLU A 41 -20.15 2.73 -12.71
CA GLU A 41 -19.05 3.10 -13.59
C GLU A 41 -18.04 1.94 -13.67
N LYS A 42 -17.81 1.45 -14.88
CA LYS A 42 -16.80 0.46 -15.19
C LYS A 42 -15.71 1.13 -16.02
N ARG A 43 -14.46 0.85 -15.69
CA ARG A 43 -13.30 1.37 -16.41
C ARG A 43 -12.49 0.23 -16.99
N LYS A 44 -11.76 0.54 -18.06
CA LYS A 44 -10.89 -0.42 -18.73
C LYS A 44 -9.43 -0.09 -18.43
N PRO A 45 -8.56 -1.10 -18.35
CA PRO A 45 -7.13 -0.84 -18.27
C PRO A 45 -6.67 -0.13 -19.54
N PHE A 46 -5.65 0.73 -19.42
CA PHE A 46 -5.02 1.37 -20.56
C PHE A 46 -4.46 0.33 -21.55
N GLN A 47 -4.77 0.48 -22.84
CA GLN A 47 -4.33 -0.43 -23.90
C GLN A 47 -3.62 0.33 -25.03
N ALA A 48 -2.84 -0.39 -25.84
CA ALA A 48 -2.10 0.20 -26.97
C ALA A 48 -3.01 0.96 -27.97
N LYS A 49 -4.29 0.59 -28.10
CA LYS A 49 -5.26 1.28 -28.95
C LYS A 49 -5.66 2.67 -28.44
N ASP A 50 -5.40 2.94 -27.15
CA ASP A 50 -5.72 4.21 -26.50
C ASP A 50 -4.59 5.24 -26.72
N VAL A 51 -3.46 4.83 -27.32
CA VAL A 51 -2.39 5.70 -27.79
C VAL A 51 -2.83 6.41 -29.07
N SER A 52 -2.63 7.74 -29.14
CA SER A 52 -2.97 8.54 -30.31
C SER A 52 -2.21 8.09 -31.57
N LEU A 53 -2.84 8.18 -32.76
CA LEU A 53 -2.24 7.77 -34.04
C LEU A 53 -0.87 8.42 -34.30
N SER A 54 -0.69 9.68 -33.91
CA SER A 54 0.58 10.40 -34.03
C SER A 54 1.69 9.83 -33.13
N ASN A 55 1.32 9.25 -31.99
CA ASN A 55 2.25 8.61 -31.06
C ASN A 55 2.50 7.14 -31.43
N ILE A 56 1.59 6.45 -32.11
CA ILE A 56 1.78 5.05 -32.52
C ILE A 56 3.07 4.87 -33.32
N PHE A 57 3.34 5.73 -34.32
CA PHE A 57 4.55 5.65 -35.15
C PHE A 57 5.85 5.75 -34.34
N LYS A 58 5.86 6.55 -33.26
CA LYS A 58 7.02 6.67 -32.36
C LYS A 58 7.24 5.41 -31.52
N HIS A 59 6.18 4.65 -31.24
CA HIS A 59 6.23 3.48 -30.35
C HIS A 59 6.25 2.13 -31.10
N VAL A 60 6.24 2.10 -32.44
CA VAL A 60 6.34 0.83 -33.20
C VAL A 60 7.61 0.07 -32.85
N GLY A 61 8.75 0.78 -32.74
CA GLY A 61 10.03 0.17 -32.35
C GLY A 61 9.97 -0.47 -30.96
N LEU A 62 9.37 0.24 -30.00
CA LEU A 62 9.10 -0.28 -28.65
C LEU A 62 8.22 -1.53 -28.72
N GLY A 63 7.11 -1.48 -29.46
CA GLY A 63 6.16 -2.61 -29.56
C GLY A 63 6.81 -3.89 -30.09
N VAL A 64 7.65 -3.79 -31.13
CA VAL A 64 8.38 -4.95 -31.68
C VAL A 64 9.39 -5.51 -30.67
N ARG A 65 10.16 -4.65 -30.01
CA ARG A 65 11.16 -5.08 -29.02
C ARG A 65 10.49 -5.67 -27.79
N TYR A 66 9.43 -5.03 -27.29
CA TYR A 66 8.63 -5.52 -26.18
C TYR A 66 8.00 -6.87 -26.49
N LEU A 67 7.41 -7.07 -27.67
CA LEU A 67 6.85 -8.37 -28.06
C LEU A 67 7.90 -9.48 -28.07
N LYS A 68 9.10 -9.21 -28.60
CA LYS A 68 10.22 -10.16 -28.59
C LYS A 68 10.67 -10.49 -27.16
N TRP A 69 10.82 -9.46 -26.32
CA TRP A 69 11.20 -9.60 -24.92
C TRP A 69 10.14 -10.38 -24.12
N TRP A 70 8.86 -10.00 -24.26
CA TRP A 70 7.72 -10.63 -23.61
C TRP A 70 7.58 -12.10 -24.03
N TYR A 71 7.75 -12.41 -25.32
CA TYR A 71 7.74 -13.80 -25.80
C TYR A 71 8.88 -14.61 -25.17
N LYS A 72 10.10 -14.05 -25.12
CA LYS A 72 11.24 -14.70 -24.46
C LYS A 72 10.92 -14.96 -22.98
N LYS A 73 10.47 -13.94 -22.24
CA LYS A 73 10.16 -14.05 -20.81
C LYS A 73 9.05 -15.06 -20.52
N THR A 74 7.91 -14.92 -21.18
CA THR A 74 6.71 -15.72 -20.85
C THR A 74 6.71 -17.11 -21.49
N LYS A 75 7.21 -17.25 -22.73
CA LYS A 75 7.11 -18.52 -23.48
C LYS A 75 8.36 -19.38 -23.34
N ILE A 76 9.54 -18.78 -23.27
CA ILE A 76 10.82 -19.50 -23.15
C ILE A 76 11.22 -19.63 -21.68
N GLU A 77 11.37 -18.51 -20.97
CA GLU A 77 11.84 -18.50 -19.57
C GLU A 77 10.76 -18.90 -18.55
N LYS A 78 9.48 -18.89 -18.96
CA LYS A 78 8.30 -19.16 -18.10
C LYS A 78 8.19 -18.21 -16.89
N LYS A 79 8.73 -17.00 -17.04
CA LYS A 79 8.67 -15.93 -16.05
C LYS A 79 7.56 -14.94 -16.34
N ALA A 80 7.01 -14.34 -15.29
CA ALA A 80 6.09 -13.23 -15.39
C ALA A 80 6.82 -11.96 -15.86
N PRO A 81 6.20 -11.10 -16.69
CA PRO A 81 6.76 -9.79 -17.04
C PRO A 81 6.69 -8.82 -15.85
N PHE A 82 7.72 -7.99 -15.63
CA PHE A 82 7.69 -6.95 -14.57
C PHE A 82 6.58 -5.92 -14.81
N ILE A 83 6.28 -5.63 -16.08
CA ILE A 83 5.07 -4.94 -16.55
C ILE A 83 4.50 -5.79 -17.68
N ASP A 84 3.26 -6.28 -17.57
CA ASP A 84 2.59 -7.05 -18.62
C ASP A 84 1.59 -6.19 -19.41
N MET A 85 2.03 -5.63 -20.55
CA MET A 85 1.20 -4.80 -21.42
C MET A 85 0.13 -5.60 -22.18
N PHE A 86 0.21 -6.93 -22.18
CA PHE A 86 -0.77 -7.80 -22.85
C PHE A 86 -1.77 -8.42 -21.87
N GLY A 87 -1.37 -8.56 -20.60
CA GLY A 87 -2.13 -9.20 -19.53
C GLY A 87 -2.49 -8.26 -18.38
N ALA A 88 -2.99 -7.07 -18.68
CA ALA A 88 -3.44 -6.12 -17.66
C ALA A 88 -4.49 -6.76 -16.74
N GLN A 89 -4.39 -6.49 -15.44
CA GLN A 89 -5.30 -7.04 -14.45
C GLN A 89 -6.68 -6.38 -14.60
N PRO A 90 -7.76 -7.15 -14.69
CA PRO A 90 -9.09 -6.60 -14.78
C PRO A 90 -9.49 -5.94 -13.44
N LEU A 91 -10.13 -4.78 -13.52
CA LEU A 91 -10.74 -4.12 -12.37
C LEU A 91 -11.88 -4.97 -11.80
N ASN A 92 -11.67 -5.53 -10.62
CA ASN A 92 -12.69 -6.25 -9.86
C ASN A 92 -13.09 -5.42 -8.63
N GLN A 93 -14.29 -4.86 -8.62
CA GLN A 93 -14.75 -3.94 -7.55
C GLN A 93 -15.22 -4.70 -6.30
N ILE A 94 -14.41 -5.64 -5.80
CA ILE A 94 -14.77 -6.59 -4.73
C ILE A 94 -13.84 -6.54 -3.52
N TYR A 95 -12.69 -5.87 -3.61
CA TYR A 95 -11.65 -5.94 -2.57
C TYR A 95 -12.00 -5.15 -1.31
N GLY A 96 -11.59 -5.69 -0.17
CA GLY A 96 -11.72 -5.09 1.17
C GLY A 96 -10.35 -4.97 1.84
N ALA A 97 -10.35 -4.59 3.11
CA ALA A 97 -9.14 -4.50 3.92
C ALA A 97 -8.41 -5.85 3.95
N PRO A 98 -7.11 -5.88 3.59
CA PRO A 98 -6.30 -7.10 3.62
C PRO A 98 -6.04 -7.58 5.04
N LEU A 99 -5.86 -8.88 5.17
CA LEU A 99 -5.51 -9.56 6.42
C LEU A 99 -4.01 -9.85 6.45
N GLY A 100 -3.39 -9.65 7.61
CA GLY A 100 -1.98 -9.99 7.87
C GLY A 100 -1.07 -8.80 8.16
N GLY A 101 0.06 -9.11 8.79
CA GLY A 101 1.15 -8.19 9.07
C GLY A 101 2.03 -7.85 7.85
N ILE A 102 2.84 -6.82 8.01
CA ILE A 102 3.89 -6.35 7.10
C ILE A 102 4.91 -7.48 6.86
N GLY A 103 5.05 -7.90 5.61
CA GLY A 103 6.06 -8.90 5.21
C GLY A 103 5.74 -10.35 5.62
N GLY A 104 4.60 -10.61 6.29
CA GLY A 104 4.08 -11.94 6.58
C GLY A 104 3.34 -12.60 5.39
N GLY A 105 3.09 -11.83 4.32
CA GLY A 105 2.14 -12.18 3.27
C GLY A 105 0.72 -11.82 3.67
N THR A 106 -0.17 -11.59 2.71
CA THR A 106 -1.54 -11.12 2.96
C THR A 106 -2.60 -11.99 2.31
N ILE A 107 -3.78 -11.98 2.91
CA ILE A 107 -5.01 -12.56 2.35
C ILE A 107 -6.09 -11.47 2.36
N THR A 108 -6.60 -11.09 1.20
CA THR A 108 -7.66 -10.08 1.10
C THR A 108 -9.03 -10.74 1.25
N ARG A 109 -9.79 -10.27 2.26
CA ARG A 109 -11.23 -10.53 2.37
C ARG A 109 -12.00 -9.35 1.77
N GLY A 110 -12.73 -9.61 0.71
CA GLY A 110 -13.57 -8.67 -0.01
C GLY A 110 -14.70 -8.10 0.86
N TRP A 111 -15.22 -6.94 0.47
CA TRP A 111 -16.26 -6.23 1.25
C TRP A 111 -17.60 -6.99 1.28
N ARG A 112 -17.79 -8.01 0.45
CA ARG A 112 -18.93 -8.95 0.50
C ARG A 112 -18.65 -10.25 1.27
N GLY A 113 -17.45 -10.39 1.82
CA GLY A 113 -17.05 -11.51 2.69
C GLY A 113 -16.18 -12.58 2.04
N GLU A 114 -15.96 -12.51 0.71
CA GLU A 114 -15.12 -13.47 -0.04
C GLU A 114 -13.62 -13.34 0.24
N PHE A 115 -12.91 -14.46 0.32
CA PHE A 115 -11.44 -14.48 0.29
C PHE A 115 -10.98 -14.49 -1.18
N CYS A 116 -10.47 -13.36 -1.69
CA CYS A 116 -10.42 -13.09 -3.13
C CYS A 116 -9.08 -12.62 -3.71
N ARG A 117 -8.09 -12.31 -2.89
CA ARG A 117 -6.72 -12.02 -3.34
C ARG A 117 -5.72 -12.58 -2.34
N TRP A 118 -4.69 -13.25 -2.84
CA TRP A 118 -3.71 -13.99 -2.05
C TRP A 118 -2.31 -13.56 -2.43
N GLN A 119 -1.53 -13.14 -1.42
CA GLN A 119 -0.13 -12.79 -1.52
C GLN A 119 0.66 -13.55 -0.45
N LEU A 120 0.58 -14.89 -0.49
CA LEU A 120 1.43 -15.71 0.37
C LEU A 120 2.84 -15.82 -0.20
N ASN A 121 2.97 -15.96 -1.51
CA ASN A 121 4.27 -15.90 -2.16
C ASN A 121 4.76 -14.43 -2.26
N PRO A 122 6.00 -14.14 -1.86
CA PRO A 122 6.61 -12.81 -1.93
C PRO A 122 6.43 -12.10 -3.28
N GLY A 123 5.74 -10.95 -3.29
CA GLY A 123 5.50 -10.14 -4.48
C GLY A 123 4.68 -10.79 -5.60
N MET A 124 4.12 -11.98 -5.38
CA MET A 124 3.31 -12.71 -6.35
C MET A 124 1.86 -12.83 -5.90
N TYR A 125 0.95 -12.45 -6.80
CA TYR A 125 -0.48 -12.37 -6.51
C TYR A 125 -1.30 -13.41 -7.23
N HIS A 126 -2.36 -13.85 -6.54
CA HIS A 126 -3.43 -14.64 -7.11
C HIS A 126 -4.78 -14.00 -6.81
N TYR A 127 -5.51 -13.61 -7.86
CA TYR A 127 -6.80 -12.92 -7.77
C TYR A 127 -7.96 -13.90 -7.88
N LYS A 128 -7.92 -14.96 -7.07
CA LYS A 128 -8.92 -16.03 -7.09
C LYS A 128 -9.81 -15.94 -5.86
N THR A 129 -11.12 -15.81 -6.11
CA THR A 129 -12.13 -16.02 -5.07
C THR A 129 -12.25 -17.50 -4.73
N VAL A 130 -12.03 -17.83 -3.45
CA VAL A 130 -12.18 -19.16 -2.90
C VAL A 130 -13.52 -19.25 -2.18
N ASN A 131 -14.56 -19.61 -2.92
CA ASN A 131 -15.95 -19.61 -2.41
C ASN A 131 -16.18 -20.56 -1.24
N THR A 132 -15.29 -21.53 -1.01
CA THR A 132 -15.36 -22.45 0.12
C THR A 132 -14.93 -21.84 1.43
N ASN A 133 -14.25 -20.70 1.40
CA ASN A 133 -13.78 -20.00 2.59
C ASN A 133 -14.89 -19.06 3.07
N GLN A 134 -15.60 -19.42 4.13
CA GLN A 134 -16.82 -18.73 4.54
C GLN A 134 -17.06 -18.75 6.04
N PHE A 135 -17.89 -17.82 6.48
CA PHE A 135 -18.58 -17.90 7.77
C PHE A 135 -20.05 -18.28 7.57
N THR A 136 -20.56 -19.17 8.42
CA THR A 136 -21.95 -19.63 8.44
C THR A 136 -22.51 -19.46 9.85
N VAL A 137 -23.73 -18.95 9.98
CA VAL A 137 -24.44 -18.87 11.26
C VAL A 137 -25.49 -19.98 11.37
N CYS A 138 -25.64 -20.56 12.56
CA CYS A 138 -26.75 -21.40 12.97
C CYS A 138 -27.36 -20.85 14.27
N LEU A 139 -28.66 -20.60 14.29
CA LEU A 139 -29.43 -20.20 15.45
C LEU A 139 -30.33 -21.36 15.88
N ARG A 140 -30.29 -21.66 17.17
CA ARG A 140 -31.06 -22.75 17.78
C ARG A 140 -31.86 -22.23 18.96
N ARG A 141 -33.06 -22.78 19.10
CA ARG A 141 -33.98 -22.51 20.19
C ARG A 141 -34.59 -23.82 20.66
N ASP A 142 -34.61 -24.04 21.97
CA ASP A 142 -35.23 -25.22 22.59
C ASP A 142 -34.72 -26.54 21.95
N GLY A 143 -33.42 -26.61 21.63
CA GLY A 143 -32.78 -27.77 20.99
C GLY A 143 -33.09 -27.97 19.50
N ASN A 144 -33.74 -27.02 18.83
CA ASN A 144 -34.07 -27.08 17.41
C ASN A 144 -33.42 -25.94 16.64
N THR A 145 -32.89 -26.21 15.45
CA THR A 145 -32.39 -25.18 14.53
C THR A 145 -33.55 -24.40 13.94
N VAL A 146 -33.54 -23.08 14.16
CA VAL A 146 -34.57 -22.16 13.65
C VAL A 146 -34.08 -21.36 12.44
N TYR A 147 -32.76 -21.22 12.28
CA TYR A 147 -32.14 -20.48 11.19
C TYR A 147 -30.73 -20.98 10.92
N GLN A 148 -30.37 -21.22 9.67
CA GLN A 148 -28.98 -21.50 9.27
C GLN A 148 -28.69 -20.88 7.91
N GLN A 149 -27.59 -20.15 7.80
CA GLN A 149 -27.31 -19.29 6.65
C GLN A 149 -25.81 -19.10 6.44
N VAL A 150 -25.36 -19.26 5.20
CA VAL A 150 -24.03 -18.83 4.80
C VAL A 150 -24.03 -17.30 4.67
N LEU A 151 -23.07 -16.64 5.31
CA LEU A 151 -22.98 -15.17 5.36
C LEU A 151 -22.31 -14.58 4.10
N SER A 152 -22.79 -15.02 2.94
CA SER A 152 -22.33 -14.61 1.62
C SER A 152 -23.52 -14.32 0.70
N VAL A 153 -23.36 -13.29 -0.14
CA VAL A 153 -24.33 -12.89 -1.17
C VAL A 153 -24.21 -13.74 -2.45
N GLU A 154 -23.17 -14.57 -2.56
CA GLU A 154 -22.86 -15.37 -3.74
C GLU A 154 -23.61 -16.71 -3.74
N HIS A 155 -23.71 -17.31 -4.94
CA HIS A 155 -24.28 -18.64 -5.16
C HIS A 155 -23.28 -19.54 -5.93
N PRO A 156 -22.30 -20.15 -5.24
CA PRO A 156 -21.33 -21.00 -5.90
C PRO A 156 -21.95 -22.31 -6.42
N PRO A 157 -21.33 -22.95 -7.44
CA PRO A 157 -21.77 -24.25 -7.94
C PRO A 157 -21.46 -25.42 -6.99
N ALA A 158 -20.52 -25.25 -6.06
CA ALA A 158 -20.25 -26.22 -4.99
C ALA A 158 -21.19 -25.97 -3.79
N PHE A 159 -21.32 -26.97 -2.90
CA PHE A 159 -22.10 -26.86 -1.67
C PHE A 159 -23.59 -26.52 -1.86
N GLN A 160 -24.23 -27.18 -2.81
CA GLN A 160 -25.66 -26.98 -3.14
C GLN A 160 -26.63 -27.28 -1.98
N SER A 161 -26.20 -27.98 -0.93
CA SER A 161 -27.05 -28.23 0.25
C SER A 161 -27.07 -27.04 1.21
N TRP A 162 -26.15 -26.10 1.06
CA TRP A 162 -26.03 -24.95 1.95
C TRP A 162 -27.00 -23.85 1.52
N ASN A 163 -27.47 -23.08 2.49
CA ASN A 163 -28.32 -21.94 2.25
C ASN A 163 -27.47 -20.70 1.92
N TRP A 164 -27.28 -20.44 0.63
CA TRP A 164 -26.52 -19.32 0.06
C TRP A 164 -27.39 -18.10 -0.24
N GLY A 165 -26.79 -17.01 -0.72
CA GLY A 165 -27.55 -15.85 -1.20
C GLY A 165 -28.13 -14.99 -0.09
N TYR A 166 -27.36 -14.73 0.96
CA TYR A 166 -27.76 -13.77 1.98
C TYR A 166 -28.12 -12.44 1.31
N CYS A 167 -29.26 -11.86 1.68
CA CYS A 167 -29.72 -10.61 1.08
C CYS A 167 -28.84 -9.43 1.52
N GLY A 168 -27.99 -8.95 0.61
CA GLY A 168 -27.02 -7.89 0.90
C GLY A 168 -27.63 -6.55 1.34
N GLU A 169 -28.94 -6.32 1.17
CA GLU A 169 -29.64 -5.13 1.67
C GLU A 169 -29.72 -5.06 3.20
N TYR A 170 -29.54 -6.21 3.88
CA TYR A 170 -29.51 -6.34 5.33
C TYR A 170 -28.08 -6.41 5.90
N ALA A 171 -27.06 -6.16 5.08
CA ALA A 171 -25.68 -6.16 5.54
C ALA A 171 -24.87 -4.99 4.98
N PHE A 172 -23.86 -4.61 5.73
CA PHE A 172 -22.87 -3.63 5.29
C PHE A 172 -21.46 -4.01 5.75
N TYR A 173 -20.50 -3.47 5.00
CA TYR A 173 -19.09 -3.50 5.29
C TYR A 173 -18.63 -2.10 5.70
N HIS A 174 -17.72 -2.04 6.66
CA HIS A 174 -17.08 -0.82 7.11
C HIS A 174 -15.58 -1.06 7.23
N ALA A 175 -14.76 -0.18 6.67
CA ALA A 175 -13.31 -0.30 6.74
C ALA A 175 -12.65 0.96 7.31
N LEU A 176 -11.76 0.71 8.27
CA LEU A 176 -10.83 1.69 8.82
C LEU A 176 -9.55 0.93 9.14
N TYR A 177 -8.73 0.71 8.11
CA TYR A 177 -7.55 -0.14 8.16
C TYR A 177 -6.66 0.22 9.36
N PRO A 178 -6.18 -0.77 10.14
CA PRO A 178 -6.12 -2.21 9.84
C PRO A 178 -7.30 -3.05 10.31
N ARG A 179 -8.44 -2.41 10.62
CA ARG A 179 -9.67 -3.09 11.03
C ARG A 179 -10.75 -2.94 9.97
N ALA A 180 -11.61 -3.93 9.90
CA ALA A 180 -12.87 -3.81 9.18
C ALA A 180 -13.99 -4.56 9.90
N TRP A 181 -15.22 -4.20 9.57
CA TRP A 181 -16.43 -4.74 10.15
C TRP A 181 -17.35 -5.21 9.05
N THR A 182 -17.98 -6.36 9.23
CA THR A 182 -19.16 -6.77 8.46
C THR A 182 -20.31 -6.96 9.42
N VAL A 183 -21.43 -6.31 9.14
CA VAL A 183 -22.62 -6.35 10.00
C VAL A 183 -23.75 -6.98 9.22
N TYR A 184 -24.41 -7.95 9.84
CA TYR A 184 -25.53 -8.69 9.26
C TYR A 184 -26.74 -8.57 10.20
N ASP A 185 -27.82 -8.02 9.69
CA ASP A 185 -29.13 -8.03 10.34
C ASP A 185 -29.90 -9.26 9.86
N LEU A 186 -30.09 -10.26 10.72
CA LEU A 186 -30.66 -11.55 10.31
C LEU A 186 -32.18 -11.41 10.13
N PRO A 187 -32.71 -11.47 8.89
CA PRO A 187 -34.10 -11.11 8.64
C PRO A 187 -35.08 -11.99 9.40
N GLY A 188 -35.97 -11.36 10.17
CA GLY A 188 -36.99 -12.04 10.97
C GLY A 188 -36.48 -12.77 12.22
N GLN A 189 -35.17 -12.68 12.53
CA GLN A 189 -34.59 -13.37 13.69
C GLN A 189 -34.39 -12.46 14.91
N ASN A 190 -34.52 -11.13 14.76
CA ASN A 190 -34.15 -10.13 15.77
C ASN A 190 -32.74 -10.37 16.35
N VAL A 191 -31.81 -10.75 15.48
CA VAL A 191 -30.40 -10.98 15.80
C VAL A 191 -29.55 -10.16 14.85
N THR A 192 -28.58 -9.43 15.42
CA THR A 192 -27.57 -8.71 14.65
C THR A 192 -26.22 -9.34 14.92
N LEU A 193 -25.49 -9.68 13.85
CA LEU A 193 -24.11 -10.16 13.93
C LEU A 193 -23.18 -9.03 13.50
N THR A 194 -22.11 -8.79 14.26
CA THR A 194 -21.01 -7.91 13.86
C THR A 194 -19.72 -8.71 13.86
N CYS A 195 -19.14 -8.95 12.68
CA CYS A 195 -17.81 -9.53 12.52
C CYS A 195 -16.79 -8.40 12.46
N ARG A 196 -15.88 -8.34 13.43
CA ARG A 196 -14.71 -7.45 13.44
C ARG A 196 -13.51 -8.25 12.98
N GLN A 197 -12.89 -7.86 11.85
CA GLN A 197 -11.63 -8.42 11.40
C GLN A 197 -10.47 -7.47 11.77
N ILE A 198 -9.40 -8.02 12.32
CA ILE A 198 -8.28 -7.26 12.89
C ILE A 198 -6.98 -7.83 12.35
N SER A 199 -6.15 -6.98 11.75
CA SER A 199 -4.75 -7.28 11.44
C SER A 199 -3.83 -6.50 12.40
N PRO A 200 -2.70 -7.08 12.84
CA PRO A 200 -1.84 -6.50 13.88
C PRO A 200 -0.94 -5.36 13.37
N ILE A 201 -1.45 -4.43 12.57
CA ILE A 201 -0.64 -3.35 11.98
C ILE A 201 -0.65 -2.13 12.90
N ILE A 202 0.46 -1.91 13.60
CA ILE A 202 0.55 -0.90 14.66
C ILE A 202 1.80 -0.04 14.37
N PRO A 203 1.64 1.29 14.20
CA PRO A 203 2.79 2.18 14.05
C PRO A 203 3.79 2.03 15.20
N HIS A 204 5.09 2.06 14.87
CA HIS A 204 6.22 1.86 15.78
C HIS A 204 6.32 0.50 16.49
N ASP A 205 5.42 -0.45 16.19
CA ASP A 205 5.54 -1.84 16.58
C ASP A 205 6.20 -2.63 15.44
N TYR A 206 7.32 -3.31 15.74
CA TYR A 206 8.09 -4.08 14.77
C TYR A 206 8.08 -5.59 15.02
N GLN A 207 7.23 -6.04 15.94
CA GLN A 207 7.00 -7.45 16.23
C GLN A 207 5.62 -7.85 15.74
N ASP A 208 4.58 -7.29 16.33
CA ASP A 208 3.18 -7.62 16.05
C ASP A 208 2.81 -7.22 14.63
N SER A 209 3.33 -6.07 14.17
CA SER A 209 3.18 -5.65 12.77
C SER A 209 3.79 -6.59 11.76
N SER A 210 4.64 -7.56 12.15
CA SER A 210 5.21 -8.55 11.23
C SER A 210 4.40 -9.85 11.11
N LEU A 211 3.39 -10.04 11.97
CA LEU A 211 2.80 -11.36 12.17
C LEU A 211 1.81 -11.76 11.06
N PRO A 212 1.93 -12.97 10.49
CA PRO A 212 1.05 -13.48 9.45
C PRO A 212 -0.25 -14.04 10.04
N VAL A 213 -1.04 -13.17 10.67
CA VAL A 213 -2.27 -13.54 11.38
C VAL A 213 -3.35 -12.48 11.25
N ALA A 214 -4.60 -12.93 11.35
CA ALA A 214 -5.76 -12.08 11.57
C ALA A 214 -6.71 -12.70 12.60
N VAL A 215 -7.48 -11.84 13.26
CA VAL A 215 -8.51 -12.22 14.24
C VAL A 215 -9.88 -11.79 13.74
N PHE A 216 -10.88 -12.65 13.91
CA PHE A 216 -12.28 -12.39 13.63
C PHE A 216 -13.07 -12.50 14.93
N VAL A 217 -13.61 -11.38 15.39
CA VAL A 217 -14.43 -11.31 16.59
C VAL A 217 -15.88 -11.11 16.19
N TRP A 218 -16.73 -12.06 16.53
CA TRP A 218 -18.16 -12.07 16.23
C TRP A 218 -18.95 -11.67 17.46
N ASP A 219 -19.50 -10.46 17.42
CA ASP A 219 -20.46 -9.99 18.42
C ASP A 219 -21.88 -10.35 17.97
N VAL A 220 -22.59 -11.10 18.81
CA VAL A 220 -23.95 -11.60 18.55
C VAL A 220 -24.93 -10.88 19.48
N GLU A 221 -25.73 -9.98 18.94
CA GLU A 221 -26.78 -9.26 19.70
C GLU A 221 -28.12 -9.98 19.56
N ASN A 222 -28.64 -10.54 20.65
CA ASN A 222 -29.96 -11.17 20.70
C ASN A 222 -31.00 -10.19 21.27
N ARG A 223 -31.91 -9.73 20.41
CA ARG A 223 -32.98 -8.78 20.79
C ARG A 223 -34.33 -9.45 20.97
N ASN A 224 -34.35 -10.78 21.06
CA ASN A 224 -35.55 -11.53 21.43
C ASN A 224 -35.76 -11.49 22.95
N ASP A 225 -36.94 -11.88 23.38
CA ASP A 225 -37.33 -12.10 24.77
C ASP A 225 -36.99 -13.52 25.27
N PHE A 226 -36.30 -14.33 24.44
CA PHE A 226 -35.82 -15.67 24.78
C PHE A 226 -34.33 -15.83 24.47
N THR A 227 -33.70 -16.79 25.15
CA THR A 227 -32.32 -17.20 24.91
C THR A 227 -32.19 -17.95 23.58
N LEU A 228 -31.08 -17.73 22.88
CA LEU A 228 -30.70 -18.43 21.66
C LEU A 228 -29.35 -19.13 21.85
N ASP A 229 -29.23 -20.35 21.34
CA ASP A 229 -27.92 -20.96 21.15
C ASP A 229 -27.44 -20.60 19.74
N VAL A 230 -26.25 -20.01 19.64
CA VAL A 230 -25.71 -19.48 18.40
C VAL A 230 -24.37 -20.14 18.11
N SER A 231 -24.25 -20.67 16.89
CA SER A 231 -23.02 -21.26 16.37
C SER A 231 -22.55 -20.48 15.16
N ILE A 232 -21.27 -20.15 15.12
CA ILE A 232 -20.59 -19.61 13.93
C ILE A 232 -19.59 -20.66 13.46
N MET A 233 -19.68 -21.06 12.19
CA MET A 233 -18.75 -21.99 11.55
C MET A 233 -17.89 -21.23 10.55
N PHE A 234 -16.57 -21.39 10.66
CA PHE A 234 -15.56 -20.93 9.73
C PHE A 234 -15.02 -22.11 8.90
N THR A 235 -15.08 -22.02 7.58
CA THR A 235 -14.54 -23.03 6.67
C THR A 235 -13.37 -22.47 5.86
N MET A 236 -12.39 -23.32 5.57
CA MET A 236 -11.22 -22.99 4.74
C MET A 236 -10.80 -24.16 3.86
N LEU A 237 -10.44 -23.86 2.62
CA LEU A 237 -9.67 -24.74 1.74
C LEU A 237 -8.23 -24.84 2.25
N ASN A 238 -7.63 -26.03 2.19
CA ASN A 238 -6.18 -26.19 2.31
C ASN A 238 -5.56 -25.73 0.99
N GLY A 239 -5.23 -24.44 0.92
CA GLY A 239 -4.71 -23.80 -0.29
C GLY A 239 -5.33 -22.43 -0.56
N SER A 240 -5.15 -21.95 -1.79
CA SER A 240 -5.51 -20.58 -2.21
C SER A 240 -6.45 -20.51 -3.42
N GLY A 241 -7.01 -21.65 -3.85
CA GLY A 241 -7.88 -21.80 -5.02
C GLY A 241 -7.13 -22.03 -6.32
N LEU A 242 -5.85 -22.42 -6.24
CA LEU A 242 -4.95 -22.59 -7.37
C LEU A 242 -4.77 -24.07 -7.73
N LYS A 243 -3.98 -24.32 -8.79
CA LYS A 243 -3.75 -25.69 -9.29
C LYS A 243 -2.91 -26.54 -8.33
N ASP A 244 -2.10 -25.90 -7.51
CA ASP A 244 -1.25 -26.56 -6.52
C ASP A 244 -2.08 -27.16 -5.38
N ASP A 245 -3.27 -26.65 -5.08
CA ASP A 245 -4.22 -27.28 -4.14
C ASP A 245 -4.59 -28.72 -4.53
N GLU A 246 -4.42 -29.08 -5.81
CA GLU A 246 -4.65 -30.42 -6.37
C GLU A 246 -3.34 -31.18 -6.66
N SER A 247 -2.19 -30.68 -6.18
CA SER A 247 -0.88 -31.31 -6.43
C SER A 247 -0.70 -32.65 -5.69
N GLY A 248 -1.47 -32.86 -4.63
CA GLY A 248 -1.46 -34.05 -3.78
C GLY A 248 -0.48 -33.94 -2.62
N GLY A 249 -0.75 -34.68 -1.54
CA GLY A 249 0.07 -34.67 -0.32
C GLY A 249 -0.35 -33.64 0.73
N HIS A 250 -1.36 -32.81 0.46
CA HIS A 250 -1.93 -31.88 1.44
C HIS A 250 -2.76 -32.63 2.48
N TRP A 251 -2.73 -32.20 3.73
CA TRP A 251 -3.45 -32.84 4.83
C TRP A 251 -3.76 -31.86 5.95
N ASN A 252 -4.72 -32.20 6.80
CA ASN A 252 -5.18 -31.35 7.89
C ASN A 252 -5.15 -32.13 9.22
N GLU A 253 -4.98 -31.44 10.33
CA GLU A 253 -5.05 -32.06 11.67
C GLU A 253 -5.65 -31.14 12.72
N PRO A 254 -6.34 -31.71 13.73
CA PRO A 254 -6.78 -30.93 14.84
C PRO A 254 -5.58 -30.63 15.75
N PHE A 255 -5.64 -29.49 16.46
CA PHE A 255 -4.66 -29.18 17.48
C PHE A 255 -5.33 -28.61 18.73
N HIS A 256 -4.62 -28.74 19.85
CA HIS A 256 -4.94 -28.11 21.11
C HIS A 256 -3.63 -27.64 21.72
N LEU A 257 -3.51 -26.34 21.96
CA LEU A 257 -2.37 -25.70 22.61
C LEU A 257 -2.85 -25.00 23.88
N GLU A 258 -2.32 -25.41 25.02
CA GLU A 258 -2.49 -24.73 26.31
C GLU A 258 -1.18 -24.06 26.70
N LYS A 259 -1.21 -22.74 26.85
CA LYS A 259 -0.04 -21.93 27.19
C LYS A 259 -0.49 -20.71 27.99
N ASP A 260 0.27 -20.35 29.01
CA ASP A 260 0.02 -19.18 29.88
C ASP A 260 -1.40 -19.17 30.52
N GLY A 261 -1.95 -20.37 30.79
CA GLY A 261 -3.29 -20.54 31.36
C GLY A 261 -4.44 -20.38 30.36
N GLU A 262 -4.13 -20.21 29.08
CA GLU A 262 -5.09 -20.04 28.00
C GLU A 262 -4.99 -21.19 27.00
N ALA A 263 -6.14 -21.78 26.67
CA ALA A 263 -6.25 -22.87 25.73
C ALA A 263 -6.81 -22.39 24.39
N VAL A 264 -6.15 -22.77 23.31
CA VAL A 264 -6.58 -22.51 21.93
C VAL A 264 -6.63 -23.84 21.18
N MET A 265 -7.69 -24.01 20.39
CA MET A 265 -7.99 -25.24 19.66
C MET A 265 -8.41 -24.94 18.23
N GLY A 266 -8.18 -25.87 17.32
CA GLY A 266 -8.63 -25.69 15.94
C GLY A 266 -8.07 -26.72 14.98
N VAL A 267 -7.84 -26.30 13.73
CA VAL A 267 -7.32 -27.17 12.67
C VAL A 267 -6.14 -26.50 11.98
N VAL A 268 -5.03 -27.24 11.84
CA VAL A 268 -3.89 -26.89 11.00
C VAL A 268 -4.05 -27.57 9.64
N LEU A 269 -3.87 -26.81 8.57
CA LEU A 269 -3.96 -27.25 7.19
C LEU A 269 -2.55 -27.17 6.59
N HIS A 270 -1.97 -28.31 6.27
CA HIS A 270 -0.61 -28.44 5.75
C HIS A 270 -0.62 -28.39 4.21
N HIS A 271 -0.18 -27.27 3.64
CA HIS A 271 -0.10 -27.07 2.19
C HIS A 271 1.30 -27.44 1.69
N CYS A 272 1.51 -28.73 1.44
CA CYS A 272 2.80 -29.33 1.13
C CYS A 272 3.27 -29.15 -0.33
N THR A 273 3.39 -27.91 -0.82
CA THR A 273 3.96 -27.62 -2.14
C THR A 273 5.47 -27.88 -2.18
N THR A 274 6.00 -28.15 -3.37
CA THR A 274 7.45 -28.34 -3.57
C THR A 274 8.26 -27.08 -3.30
N VAL A 275 7.66 -25.90 -3.51
CA VAL A 275 8.30 -24.60 -3.36
C VAL A 275 7.45 -23.79 -2.41
N ASN A 276 8.11 -23.18 -1.42
CA ASN A 276 7.48 -22.37 -0.39
C ASN A 276 6.25 -23.06 0.23
N PRO A 277 6.40 -24.26 0.83
CA PRO A 277 5.30 -24.88 1.57
C PRO A 277 4.90 -23.99 2.74
N TYR A 278 3.63 -24.09 3.16
CA TYR A 278 3.12 -23.33 4.28
C TYR A 278 2.04 -24.09 5.03
N THR A 279 1.75 -23.66 6.25
CA THR A 279 0.56 -24.10 6.97
C THR A 279 -0.45 -22.95 7.07
N LEU A 280 -1.74 -23.27 7.02
CA LEU A 280 -2.82 -22.38 7.46
C LEU A 280 -3.35 -22.93 8.78
N CYS A 281 -3.85 -22.07 9.67
CA CYS A 281 -4.44 -22.52 10.93
C CYS A 281 -5.67 -21.68 11.25
N MET A 282 -6.81 -22.37 11.38
CA MET A 282 -8.02 -21.80 11.95
C MET A 282 -8.05 -22.19 13.42
N ALA A 283 -8.25 -21.22 14.30
CA ALA A 283 -8.31 -21.49 15.73
C ALA A 283 -9.38 -20.67 16.44
N ALA A 284 -9.78 -21.14 17.62
CA ALA A 284 -10.65 -20.45 18.55
C ALA A 284 -10.11 -20.63 19.98
N ARG A 285 -10.35 -19.63 20.82
CA ARG A 285 -9.96 -19.65 22.23
C ARG A 285 -11.03 -20.34 23.05
N HIS A 286 -10.62 -21.29 23.88
CA HIS A 286 -11.52 -21.97 24.79
C HIS A 286 -12.04 -20.98 25.84
N GLN A 287 -13.36 -20.86 25.96
CA GLN A 287 -14.02 -20.09 27.01
C GLN A 287 -15.03 -21.00 27.72
N PRO A 288 -15.26 -20.85 29.05
CA PRO A 288 -16.07 -21.77 29.84
C PRO A 288 -17.50 -21.99 29.33
N ASP A 289 -18.11 -20.96 28.74
CA ASP A 289 -19.49 -20.99 28.26
C ASP A 289 -19.60 -21.25 26.74
N GLN A 290 -18.51 -21.71 26.12
CA GLN A 290 -18.43 -21.94 24.68
C GLN A 290 -18.06 -23.38 24.35
N VAL A 291 -18.57 -23.86 23.22
CA VAL A 291 -18.23 -25.17 22.68
C VAL A 291 -17.55 -25.00 21.35
N ILE A 292 -16.30 -25.48 21.28
CA ILE A 292 -15.52 -25.54 20.05
C ILE A 292 -15.65 -26.95 19.46
N SER A 293 -15.92 -27.04 18.16
CA SER A 293 -15.99 -28.28 17.40
C SER A 293 -15.38 -28.10 16.03
N HIS A 294 -14.88 -29.16 15.40
CA HIS A 294 -14.15 -29.05 14.13
C HIS A 294 -14.45 -30.19 13.17
N GLN A 295 -14.05 -30.00 11.91
CA GLN A 295 -13.97 -31.06 10.91
C GLN A 295 -12.62 -30.96 10.20
N THR A 296 -11.83 -32.04 10.24
CA THR A 296 -10.49 -32.06 9.65
C THR A 296 -10.51 -32.19 8.13
N ALA A 297 -11.51 -32.89 7.57
CA ALA A 297 -11.59 -33.09 6.13
C ALA A 297 -13.02 -33.14 5.60
N PHE A 298 -13.28 -32.36 4.56
CA PHE A 298 -14.40 -32.55 3.64
C PHE A 298 -14.02 -32.07 2.23
N SER A 299 -14.74 -32.56 1.22
CA SER A 299 -14.43 -32.24 -0.18
C SER A 299 -14.99 -30.88 -0.61
N PRO A 300 -14.20 -30.01 -1.28
CA PRO A 300 -14.68 -28.76 -1.86
C PRO A 300 -15.55 -28.95 -3.12
N LYS A 301 -15.59 -30.17 -3.70
CA LYS A 301 -16.34 -30.47 -4.92
C LYS A 301 -17.71 -31.11 -4.63
N GLY A 302 -18.02 -31.36 -3.36
CA GLY A 302 -19.25 -32.05 -2.95
C GLY A 302 -20.45 -31.14 -2.73
N THR A 303 -21.57 -31.75 -2.34
CA THR A 303 -22.81 -31.05 -1.96
C THR A 303 -22.72 -30.36 -0.59
N GLY A 304 -21.71 -30.69 0.22
CA GLY A 304 -21.52 -30.17 1.57
C GLY A 304 -22.56 -30.64 2.59
N SER A 305 -23.37 -31.66 2.25
CA SER A 305 -24.54 -32.06 3.04
C SER A 305 -24.20 -32.59 4.43
N GLY A 306 -23.08 -33.31 4.59
CA GLY A 306 -22.64 -33.83 5.89
C GLY A 306 -22.42 -32.69 6.88
N LEU A 307 -21.42 -31.85 6.60
CA LEU A 307 -21.09 -30.69 7.44
C LEU A 307 -22.28 -29.76 7.70
N TRP A 308 -23.13 -29.54 6.69
CA TRP A 308 -24.33 -28.72 6.85
C TRP A 308 -25.35 -29.33 7.81
N SER A 309 -25.53 -30.66 7.76
CA SER A 309 -26.49 -31.40 8.58
C SER A 309 -26.00 -31.55 10.02
N ASP A 310 -24.69 -31.68 10.24
CA ASP A 310 -24.09 -31.73 11.58
C ASP A 310 -24.47 -30.45 12.35
N LEU A 311 -24.21 -29.30 11.74
CA LEU A 311 -24.55 -28.00 12.33
C LEU A 311 -26.06 -27.80 12.54
N ILE A 312 -26.91 -28.34 11.65
CA ILE A 312 -28.37 -28.32 11.83
C ILE A 312 -28.80 -29.18 13.01
N THR A 313 -28.13 -30.31 13.25
CA THR A 313 -28.59 -31.32 14.21
C THR A 313 -28.45 -30.79 15.63
N ASP A 314 -27.27 -30.30 16.00
CA ASP A 314 -26.97 -29.89 17.37
C ASP A 314 -26.16 -28.58 17.49
N GLY A 315 -25.88 -27.91 16.37
CA GLY A 315 -25.05 -26.70 16.34
C GLY A 315 -23.55 -26.99 16.42
N ARG A 316 -23.12 -28.24 16.25
CA ARG A 316 -21.72 -28.67 16.42
C ARG A 316 -21.26 -29.50 15.21
N LEU A 317 -19.95 -29.70 15.15
CA LEU A 317 -19.29 -30.58 14.18
C LEU A 317 -18.76 -31.85 14.88
N ASP A 318 -18.57 -32.92 14.13
CA ASP A 318 -18.18 -34.26 14.64
C ASP A 318 -16.86 -34.29 15.44
N SER A 319 -15.94 -33.35 15.20
CA SER A 319 -14.68 -33.20 15.94
C SER A 319 -13.81 -34.47 15.94
N PRO A 320 -13.43 -35.00 14.77
CA PRO A 320 -12.58 -36.19 14.67
C PRO A 320 -11.23 -35.98 15.36
N THR A 321 -10.73 -36.98 16.08
CA THR A 321 -9.52 -36.87 16.91
C THR A 321 -8.20 -36.98 16.14
N GLY A 322 -8.23 -37.37 14.86
CA GLY A 322 -7.04 -37.67 14.07
C GLY A 322 -6.90 -36.82 12.82
N SER A 323 -5.67 -36.78 12.30
CA SER A 323 -5.34 -36.12 11.04
C SER A 323 -6.09 -36.73 9.85
N SER A 324 -6.39 -35.90 8.85
CA SER A 324 -6.90 -36.38 7.58
C SER A 324 -5.85 -37.21 6.86
N LYS A 325 -6.29 -38.06 5.92
CA LYS A 325 -5.35 -38.67 4.96
C LYS A 325 -4.78 -37.56 4.06
N PRO A 326 -3.51 -37.67 3.63
CA PRO A 326 -2.98 -36.84 2.57
C PRO A 326 -3.79 -36.99 1.28
N THR A 327 -4.04 -35.87 0.59
CA THR A 327 -4.82 -35.86 -0.65
C THR A 327 -4.09 -36.61 -1.77
N ALA A 328 -4.85 -37.31 -2.62
CA ALA A 328 -4.30 -37.80 -3.87
C ALA A 328 -4.13 -36.64 -4.87
N LYS A 329 -3.30 -36.84 -5.90
CA LYS A 329 -3.18 -35.88 -7.00
C LYS A 329 -4.53 -35.69 -7.69
N GLY A 330 -4.95 -34.44 -7.92
CA GLY A 330 -6.27 -34.08 -8.45
C GLY A 330 -7.34 -33.83 -7.38
N GLU A 331 -7.04 -34.15 -6.12
CA GLU A 331 -7.91 -33.91 -4.97
C GLU A 331 -7.44 -32.73 -4.14
N SER A 332 -8.40 -31.99 -3.61
CA SER A 332 -8.20 -30.92 -2.64
C SER A 332 -9.11 -31.16 -1.43
N VAL A 333 -8.75 -30.56 -0.30
CA VAL A 333 -9.42 -30.82 1.00
C VAL A 333 -9.72 -29.51 1.72
N CYS A 334 -10.86 -29.43 2.38
CA CYS A 334 -11.25 -28.33 3.27
C CYS A 334 -11.28 -28.79 4.73
N ALA A 335 -11.18 -27.82 5.63
CA ALA A 335 -11.43 -27.97 7.07
C ALA A 335 -12.50 -26.98 7.53
N ALA A 336 -13.11 -27.27 8.68
CA ALA A 336 -14.08 -26.40 9.33
C ALA A 336 -13.85 -26.32 10.83
N LEU A 337 -14.17 -25.17 11.42
CA LEU A 337 -14.14 -24.88 12.85
C LEU A 337 -15.44 -24.17 13.22
N ALA A 338 -16.15 -24.66 14.23
CA ALA A 338 -17.37 -24.04 14.74
C ALA A 338 -17.24 -23.72 16.22
N VAL A 339 -17.67 -22.53 16.62
CA VAL A 339 -17.77 -22.11 18.01
C VAL A 339 -19.22 -21.78 18.32
N SER A 340 -19.73 -22.32 19.41
CA SER A 340 -21.11 -22.17 19.85
C SER A 340 -21.19 -21.56 21.23
N CYS A 341 -22.14 -20.68 21.47
CA CYS A 341 -22.43 -20.12 22.79
C CYS A 341 -23.94 -19.94 22.99
N SER A 342 -24.36 -19.80 24.25
CA SER A 342 -25.72 -19.35 24.58
C SER A 342 -25.74 -17.83 24.71
N VAL A 343 -26.75 -17.18 24.12
CA VAL A 343 -26.97 -15.73 24.13
C VAL A 343 -28.31 -15.44 24.79
N PRO A 344 -28.33 -14.98 26.04
CA PRO A 344 -29.56 -14.67 26.76
C PRO A 344 -30.45 -13.66 26.03
N ALA A 345 -31.74 -13.66 26.37
CA ALA A 345 -32.69 -12.64 25.92
C ALA A 345 -32.16 -11.22 26.19
N GLN A 346 -32.34 -10.30 25.22
CA GLN A 346 -31.91 -8.90 25.32
C GLN A 346 -30.42 -8.72 25.70
N SER A 347 -29.56 -9.65 25.28
CA SER A 347 -28.15 -9.68 25.66
C SER A 347 -27.23 -9.84 24.45
N ARG A 348 -25.92 -9.83 24.71
CA ARG A 348 -24.87 -10.06 23.72
C ARG A 348 -23.87 -11.08 24.24
N ASN A 349 -23.34 -11.89 23.33
CA ASN A 349 -22.15 -12.72 23.57
C ASN A 349 -21.15 -12.58 22.41
N THR A 350 -19.92 -13.04 22.60
CA THR A 350 -18.82 -12.85 21.64
C THR A 350 -18.14 -14.19 21.33
N LEU A 351 -17.89 -14.46 20.05
CA LEU A 351 -17.17 -15.64 19.56
C LEU A 351 -15.90 -15.19 18.84
N GLU A 352 -14.78 -15.85 19.09
CA GLU A 352 -13.46 -15.42 18.58
C GLU A 352 -12.81 -16.50 17.72
N PHE A 353 -12.30 -16.10 16.55
CA PHE A 353 -11.54 -16.94 15.63
C PHE A 353 -10.23 -16.27 15.26
N SER A 354 -9.20 -17.04 14.96
CA SER A 354 -8.00 -16.57 14.26
C SER A 354 -7.78 -17.35 12.97
N LEU A 355 -7.12 -16.68 12.02
CA LEU A 355 -6.49 -17.30 10.86
C LEU A 355 -5.02 -16.90 10.85
N SER A 356 -4.12 -17.87 11.00
CA SER A 356 -2.68 -17.66 10.83
C SER A 356 -2.14 -18.47 9.66
N TRP A 357 -1.03 -18.01 9.06
CA TRP A 357 -0.31 -18.75 8.03
C TRP A 357 1.19 -18.72 8.27
N ASP A 358 1.84 -19.88 8.22
CA ASP A 358 3.26 -20.00 8.51
C ASP A 358 4.02 -20.43 7.26
N MET A 359 4.79 -19.51 6.69
CA MET A 359 5.73 -19.69 5.57
C MET A 359 7.07 -19.04 5.99
N PRO A 360 7.79 -19.64 6.94
CA PRO A 360 8.89 -18.96 7.62
C PRO A 360 10.07 -18.71 6.69
N GLU A 361 10.36 -19.71 5.85
CA GLU A 361 11.41 -19.67 4.85
C GLU A 361 10.81 -19.67 3.45
N PHE A 362 11.37 -18.87 2.55
CA PHE A 362 10.92 -18.80 1.17
C PHE A 362 12.07 -18.57 0.19
N THR A 363 11.78 -18.77 -1.08
CA THR A 363 12.62 -18.36 -2.21
C THR A 363 11.82 -17.47 -3.15
N PHE A 364 12.50 -16.51 -3.80
CA PHE A 364 11.94 -15.77 -4.94
C PHE A 364 11.94 -16.65 -6.20
N GLY A 365 11.47 -16.11 -7.33
CA GLY A 365 11.34 -16.87 -8.58
C GLY A 365 12.65 -17.44 -9.14
N SER A 366 13.81 -16.84 -8.82
CA SER A 366 15.14 -17.39 -9.17
C SER A 366 15.43 -18.74 -8.49
N ARG A 367 14.93 -18.92 -7.26
CA ARG A 367 15.29 -20.00 -6.33
C ARG A 367 16.78 -20.10 -6.00
N GLU A 368 17.52 -19.01 -6.16
CA GLU A 368 18.96 -18.97 -5.90
C GLU A 368 19.29 -18.84 -4.41
N ARG A 369 18.44 -18.13 -3.65
CA ARG A 369 18.62 -17.92 -2.22
C ARG A 369 17.35 -18.18 -1.43
N GLN A 370 17.56 -18.72 -0.23
CA GLN A 370 16.54 -18.85 0.79
C GLN A 370 16.56 -17.61 1.68
N HIS A 371 15.38 -17.13 2.05
CA HIS A 371 15.16 -15.98 2.90
C HIS A 371 14.25 -16.36 4.06
N CYS A 372 14.46 -15.78 5.24
CA CYS A 372 13.62 -15.96 6.42
C CYS A 372 12.75 -14.72 6.63
N ARG A 373 11.45 -14.89 6.87
CA ARG A 373 10.55 -13.76 7.17
C ARG A 373 10.78 -13.19 8.56
N ARG A 374 10.53 -11.90 8.74
CA ARG A 374 10.73 -11.19 10.02
C ARG A 374 10.13 -11.90 11.24
N TYR A 375 8.89 -12.36 11.15
CA TYR A 375 8.20 -12.93 12.32
C TYR A 375 8.91 -14.17 12.90
N THR A 376 9.75 -14.84 12.10
CA THR A 376 10.53 -16.02 12.51
C THR A 376 11.50 -15.70 13.64
N ARG A 377 11.91 -14.43 13.80
CA ARG A 377 12.68 -13.97 14.96
C ARG A 377 11.97 -14.23 16.29
N TYR A 378 10.63 -14.22 16.28
CA TYR A 378 9.81 -14.35 17.49
C TYR A 378 9.15 -15.72 17.64
N PHE A 379 8.87 -16.39 16.52
CA PHE A 379 8.13 -17.67 16.49
C PHE A 379 8.93 -18.85 15.93
N GLY A 380 10.19 -18.65 15.54
CA GLY A 380 11.05 -19.67 14.93
C GLY A 380 10.83 -19.85 13.43
N SER A 381 11.70 -20.63 12.79
CA SER A 381 11.67 -20.90 11.34
C SER A 381 11.29 -22.34 10.98
N GLY A 382 10.77 -23.13 11.94
CA GLY A 382 10.54 -24.58 11.79
C GLY A 382 9.36 -24.98 10.91
N GLY A 383 8.47 -24.06 10.54
CA GLY A 383 7.26 -24.35 9.76
C GLY A 383 6.11 -24.92 10.58
N ASP A 384 6.19 -24.82 11.91
CA ASP A 384 5.24 -25.31 12.91
C ASP A 384 4.70 -24.20 13.82
N ALA A 385 4.88 -22.93 13.45
CA ALA A 385 4.53 -21.78 14.28
C ALA A 385 3.03 -21.47 14.31
N SER A 386 2.26 -21.96 13.33
CA SER A 386 0.84 -21.64 13.14
C SER A 386 -0.03 -21.77 14.42
N PRO A 387 0.02 -22.86 15.21
CA PRO A 387 -0.68 -22.95 16.49
C PRO A 387 -0.28 -21.87 17.50
N SER A 388 1.03 -21.59 17.62
CA SER A 388 1.57 -20.57 18.54
C SER A 388 1.22 -19.15 18.10
N LEU A 389 1.20 -18.87 16.79
CA LEU A 389 0.74 -17.60 16.22
C LEU A 389 -0.74 -17.37 16.51
N SER A 390 -1.57 -18.39 16.33
CA SER A 390 -3.00 -18.33 16.65
C SER A 390 -3.26 -18.15 18.15
N HIS A 391 -2.51 -18.85 19.02
CA HIS A 391 -2.57 -18.64 20.47
C HIS A 391 -2.21 -17.20 20.85
N TYR A 392 -1.11 -16.68 20.32
CA TYR A 392 -0.66 -15.32 20.57
C TYR A 392 -1.72 -14.30 20.12
N ALA A 393 -2.26 -14.45 18.91
CA ALA A 393 -3.27 -13.54 18.40
C ALA A 393 -4.55 -13.51 19.25
N LEU A 394 -5.10 -14.68 19.60
CA LEU A 394 -6.33 -14.77 20.41
C LEU A 394 -6.16 -14.31 21.86
N THR A 395 -4.92 -14.23 22.35
CA THR A 395 -4.62 -13.74 23.70
C THR A 395 -4.22 -12.26 23.72
N HIS A 396 -3.79 -11.68 22.59
CA HIS A 396 -3.27 -10.31 22.51
C HIS A 396 -4.09 -9.33 21.66
N TYR A 397 -5.06 -9.79 20.84
CA TYR A 397 -5.77 -8.91 19.91
C TYR A 397 -6.48 -7.72 20.57
N THR A 398 -6.93 -7.86 21.82
CA THR A 398 -7.57 -6.75 22.55
C THR A 398 -6.58 -5.64 22.89
N GLN A 399 -5.31 -5.97 23.09
CA GLN A 399 -4.22 -5.00 23.20
C GLN A 399 -3.95 -4.36 21.85
N TRP A 400 -3.92 -5.14 20.75
CA TRP A 400 -3.78 -4.59 19.41
C TRP A 400 -4.87 -3.57 19.08
N GLU A 401 -6.14 -3.90 19.35
CA GLU A 401 -7.26 -2.97 19.15
C GLU A 401 -7.07 -1.68 19.93
N ARG A 402 -6.63 -1.76 21.20
CA ARG A 402 -6.35 -0.58 22.00
C ARG A 402 -5.23 0.27 21.40
N SER A 403 -4.10 -0.34 21.05
CA SER A 403 -2.99 0.38 20.42
C SER A 403 -3.42 1.02 19.11
N ILE A 404 -4.20 0.29 18.28
CA ILE A 404 -4.75 0.80 17.02
C ILE A 404 -5.66 2.02 17.27
N GLU A 405 -6.54 1.94 18.25
CA GLU A 405 -7.43 3.04 18.61
C GLU A 405 -6.66 4.25 19.14
N GLU A 406 -5.64 4.04 19.97
CA GLU A 406 -4.83 5.11 20.57
C GLU A 406 -4.16 5.99 19.52
N TRP A 407 -3.57 5.40 18.47
CA TRP A 407 -2.91 6.20 17.43
C TRP A 407 -3.90 6.81 16.42
N GLN A 408 -5.05 6.18 16.16
CA GLN A 408 -6.07 6.71 15.25
C GLN A 408 -6.87 7.85 15.88
N THR A 409 -7.16 7.75 17.20
CA THR A 409 -8.10 8.62 17.91
C THR A 409 -7.83 10.11 17.76
N PRO A 410 -6.59 10.63 17.90
CA PRO A 410 -6.31 12.06 17.75
C PRO A 410 -6.78 12.63 16.41
N ILE A 411 -6.54 11.90 15.31
CA ILE A 411 -6.95 12.31 13.96
C ILE A 411 -8.47 12.12 13.79
N LEU A 412 -9.02 11.01 14.28
CA LEU A 412 -10.46 10.72 14.17
C LEU A 412 -11.33 11.74 14.91
N GLN A 413 -10.86 12.23 16.06
CA GLN A 413 -11.56 13.20 16.89
C GLN A 413 -11.36 14.65 16.46
N ASP A 414 -10.40 14.94 15.57
CA ASP A 414 -10.22 16.28 15.02
C ASP A 414 -11.42 16.67 14.15
N GLY A 415 -12.28 17.54 14.67
CA GLY A 415 -13.47 18.04 13.99
C GLY A 415 -13.17 18.98 12.80
N SER A 416 -11.92 19.45 12.67
CA SER A 416 -11.48 20.28 11.55
C SER A 416 -11.15 19.44 10.30
N LEU A 417 -11.00 18.13 10.45
CA LEU A 417 -10.71 17.20 9.36
C LEU A 417 -12.00 16.54 8.84
N PRO A 418 -12.23 16.52 7.52
CA PRO A 418 -13.43 15.92 6.95
C PRO A 418 -13.38 14.39 7.00
N SER A 419 -14.54 13.74 7.11
CA SER A 419 -14.67 12.27 7.19
C SER A 419 -14.02 11.52 6.02
N TRP A 420 -14.12 12.06 4.81
CA TRP A 420 -13.51 11.44 3.61
C TRP A 420 -11.98 11.35 3.75
N TYR A 421 -11.35 12.38 4.34
CA TYR A 421 -9.90 12.44 4.51
C TYR A 421 -9.44 11.43 5.54
N LYS A 422 -10.14 11.33 6.68
CA LYS A 422 -9.88 10.31 7.70
C LYS A 422 -9.97 8.90 7.12
N SER A 423 -10.97 8.64 6.28
CA SER A 423 -11.10 7.37 5.57
C SER A 423 -9.92 7.12 4.63
N ALA A 424 -9.56 8.08 3.77
CA ALA A 424 -8.44 7.97 2.84
C ALA A 424 -7.11 7.70 3.57
N LEU A 425 -6.79 8.52 4.58
CA LEU A 425 -5.53 8.48 5.31
C LEU A 425 -5.24 7.09 5.90
N PHE A 426 -6.22 6.50 6.57
CA PHE A 426 -6.05 5.19 7.19
C PHE A 426 -6.19 4.05 6.18
N ASN A 427 -7.16 4.09 5.28
CA ASN A 427 -7.42 2.96 4.39
C ASN A 427 -6.35 2.80 3.29
N GLU A 428 -5.69 3.86 2.82
CA GLU A 428 -4.59 3.74 1.85
C GLU A 428 -3.36 3.02 2.44
N LEU A 429 -3.21 2.96 3.78
CA LEU A 429 -2.13 2.19 4.44
C LEU A 429 -2.20 0.69 4.18
N TYR A 430 -3.31 0.18 3.65
CA TYR A 430 -3.43 -1.23 3.26
C TYR A 430 -2.25 -1.69 2.40
N PHE A 431 -1.72 -0.79 1.57
CA PHE A 431 -0.65 -1.09 0.64
C PHE A 431 0.70 -1.36 1.32
N VAL A 432 0.92 -0.93 2.57
CA VAL A 432 2.14 -1.25 3.31
C VAL A 432 2.23 -2.77 3.59
N ALA A 433 1.11 -3.43 3.82
CA ALA A 433 1.07 -4.89 3.96
C ALA A 433 0.81 -5.59 2.62
N ASP A 434 -0.20 -5.12 1.86
CA ASP A 434 -0.71 -5.76 0.64
C ASP A 434 -0.09 -5.17 -0.64
N GLY A 435 1.12 -4.61 -0.51
CA GLY A 435 1.96 -4.10 -1.58
C GLY A 435 2.99 -5.11 -2.06
N GLY A 436 2.76 -6.40 -1.82
CA GLY A 436 3.68 -7.49 -2.18
C GLY A 436 4.87 -7.53 -1.24
N THR A 437 4.68 -7.00 -0.04
CA THR A 437 5.72 -6.63 0.90
C THR A 437 6.52 -7.84 1.37
N VAL A 438 7.83 -7.66 1.45
CA VAL A 438 8.78 -8.59 2.03
C VAL A 438 9.52 -7.90 3.16
N TRP A 439 9.65 -8.63 4.27
CA TRP A 439 10.42 -8.19 5.41
C TRP A 439 11.23 -9.39 5.89
N THR A 440 12.55 -9.33 5.71
CA THR A 440 13.43 -10.48 5.88
C THR A 440 14.46 -10.28 6.98
N GLU A 441 14.73 -11.36 7.71
CA GLU A 441 15.90 -11.47 8.57
C GLU A 441 17.16 -11.61 7.71
N LEU A 442 18.28 -11.08 8.22
CA LEU A 442 19.58 -11.24 7.60
C LEU A 442 20.52 -12.03 8.50
N PRO A 443 21.39 -12.88 7.92
CA PRO A 443 22.52 -13.47 8.63
C PRO A 443 23.42 -12.40 9.28
N GLU A 444 24.13 -12.77 10.35
CA GLU A 444 25.06 -11.86 11.04
C GLU A 444 26.24 -11.40 10.18
N ASP A 445 26.60 -12.16 9.15
CA ASP A 445 27.69 -11.86 8.21
C ASP A 445 27.20 -11.19 6.91
N ALA A 446 25.92 -10.80 6.85
CA ALA A 446 25.37 -10.13 5.67
C ALA A 446 26.01 -8.76 5.43
N ASP A 447 26.21 -8.43 4.16
CA ASP A 447 26.78 -7.15 3.72
C ASP A 447 25.78 -6.38 2.85
N VAL A 448 25.41 -5.17 3.31
CA VAL A 448 24.51 -4.25 2.61
C VAL A 448 25.24 -3.02 2.07
N SER A 449 26.55 -2.88 2.33
CA SER A 449 27.31 -1.66 2.01
C SER A 449 27.52 -1.41 0.51
N GLY A 450 27.20 -2.38 -0.33
CA GLY A 450 27.50 -2.30 -1.75
C GLY A 450 28.96 -2.54 -2.13
N GLY A 451 29.78 -3.01 -1.18
CA GLY A 451 31.20 -3.26 -1.38
C GLY A 451 32.10 -2.03 -1.22
N LEU A 452 31.56 -0.91 -0.75
CA LEU A 452 32.33 0.29 -0.37
C LEU A 452 32.12 0.55 1.13
N ARG A 453 33.21 0.51 1.91
CA ARG A 453 33.17 0.64 3.37
C ARG A 453 33.22 2.10 3.82
N SER A 454 32.80 2.37 5.06
CA SER A 454 32.78 3.71 5.66
C SER A 454 34.14 4.42 5.60
N GLU A 455 35.24 3.71 5.83
CA GLU A 455 36.60 4.25 5.74
C GLU A 455 36.98 4.77 4.34
N ASP A 456 36.32 4.27 3.30
CA ASP A 456 36.51 4.63 1.89
C ASP A 456 35.37 5.52 1.35
N GLY A 457 34.56 6.10 2.23
CA GLY A 457 33.40 6.93 1.84
C GLY A 457 32.17 6.14 1.41
N GLY A 458 31.99 4.93 1.94
CA GLY A 458 30.80 4.11 1.75
C GLY A 458 30.00 3.92 3.03
N LEU A 459 29.42 2.74 3.19
CA LEU A 459 28.52 2.39 4.30
C LEU A 459 29.13 1.32 5.22
N PRO A 460 28.66 1.23 6.47
CA PRO A 460 28.98 0.07 7.30
C PRO A 460 28.44 -1.21 6.66
N ALA A 461 29.11 -2.34 6.89
CA ALA A 461 28.74 -3.64 6.32
C ALA A 461 27.30 -4.04 6.65
N GLN A 462 26.93 -3.86 7.92
CA GLN A 462 25.59 -4.10 8.44
C GLN A 462 25.27 -2.99 9.43
N PRO A 463 24.62 -1.90 8.99
CA PRO A 463 24.16 -0.84 9.89
C PRO A 463 23.29 -1.40 11.02
N ASP A 464 23.32 -0.80 12.21
CA ASP A 464 22.56 -1.26 13.38
C ASP A 464 21.06 -1.39 13.07
N ILE A 465 20.51 -0.45 12.30
CA ILE A 465 19.12 -0.51 11.82
C ILE A 465 18.84 -1.78 11.02
N ILE A 466 19.73 -2.19 10.13
CA ILE A 466 19.57 -3.39 9.31
C ILE A 466 19.72 -4.65 10.16
N LYS A 467 20.66 -4.65 11.11
CA LYS A 467 20.85 -5.77 12.04
C LYS A 467 19.63 -5.98 12.93
N GLU A 468 19.08 -4.89 13.47
CA GLU A 468 17.95 -4.93 14.37
C GLU A 468 16.62 -5.14 13.63
N PHE A 469 16.41 -4.52 12.47
CA PHE A 469 15.12 -4.53 11.78
C PHE A 469 15.12 -5.29 10.46
N GLY A 470 16.21 -5.90 10.01
CA GLY A 470 16.24 -6.67 8.77
C GLY A 470 16.12 -5.82 7.50
N ARG A 471 15.83 -6.46 6.36
CA ARG A 471 15.57 -5.78 5.07
C ARG A 471 14.10 -5.66 4.79
N PHE A 472 13.73 -4.58 4.12
CA PHE A 472 12.36 -4.26 3.79
C PHE A 472 12.21 -3.87 2.32
N ALA A 473 11.22 -4.46 1.65
CA ALA A 473 10.84 -4.02 0.32
C ALA A 473 9.35 -4.25 0.04
N TYR A 474 8.79 -3.42 -0.83
CA TYR A 474 7.41 -3.52 -1.29
C TYR A 474 7.31 -3.06 -2.75
N LEU A 475 6.36 -3.60 -3.50
CA LEU A 475 6.23 -3.38 -4.93
C LEU A 475 5.74 -1.98 -5.24
N GLU A 476 6.10 -1.49 -6.42
CA GLU A 476 5.54 -0.30 -7.04
C GLU A 476 4.02 -0.40 -7.20
N GLY A 477 3.55 -1.56 -7.68
CA GLY A 477 2.14 -1.91 -7.72
C GLY A 477 1.93 -3.39 -8.00
N GLN A 478 0.68 -3.85 -7.98
CA GLN A 478 0.38 -5.26 -8.25
C GLN A 478 0.48 -5.63 -9.74
N GLU A 479 0.43 -4.64 -10.64
CA GLU A 479 0.70 -4.81 -12.09
C GLU A 479 2.15 -4.51 -12.47
N TYR A 480 2.82 -3.65 -11.68
CA TYR A 480 4.19 -3.19 -11.90
C TYR A 480 5.07 -3.82 -10.82
N ARG A 481 5.58 -5.01 -11.12
CA ARG A 481 6.24 -5.91 -10.15
C ARG A 481 7.71 -5.57 -9.99
N MET A 482 7.99 -4.38 -9.48
CA MET A 482 9.33 -3.88 -9.17
C MET A 482 9.36 -3.46 -7.71
N TYR A 483 10.34 -3.93 -6.95
CA TYR A 483 10.47 -3.61 -5.54
C TYR A 483 11.13 -2.25 -5.32
N ASN A 484 10.59 -1.46 -4.41
CA ASN A 484 11.07 -0.14 -4.00
C ASN A 484 11.40 0.76 -5.19
N THR A 485 10.52 0.80 -6.20
CA THR A 485 10.67 1.74 -7.32
C THR A 485 10.82 3.16 -6.77
N TYR A 486 12.02 3.71 -6.90
CA TYR A 486 12.52 4.72 -5.98
C TYR A 486 12.00 6.11 -6.29
N ASP A 487 11.78 6.40 -7.57
CA ASP A 487 11.13 7.62 -8.02
C ASP A 487 9.65 7.69 -7.60
N VAL A 488 9.00 6.54 -7.39
CA VAL A 488 7.63 6.43 -6.86
C VAL A 488 7.64 6.45 -5.32
N HIS A 489 8.63 5.77 -4.71
CA HIS A 489 8.86 5.74 -3.27
C HIS A 489 8.97 7.15 -2.68
N PHE A 490 9.55 8.11 -3.43
CA PHE A 490 9.58 9.53 -3.07
C PHE A 490 8.23 10.08 -2.55
N TYR A 491 7.12 9.68 -3.17
CA TYR A 491 5.78 10.10 -2.75
C TYR A 491 5.23 9.21 -1.64
N ALA A 492 5.48 7.90 -1.71
CA ALA A 492 4.92 6.91 -0.78
C ALA A 492 5.60 6.92 0.61
N SER A 493 6.87 7.35 0.68
CA SER A 493 7.75 7.15 1.82
C SER A 493 7.34 7.92 3.07
N PHE A 494 6.47 8.92 2.95
CA PHE A 494 5.86 9.64 4.07
C PHE A 494 5.14 8.69 5.05
N ALA A 495 4.40 7.71 4.52
CA ALA A 495 3.71 6.73 5.38
C ALA A 495 4.71 5.91 6.21
N LEU A 496 5.81 5.46 5.61
CA LEU A 496 6.81 4.66 6.32
C LEU A 496 7.62 5.50 7.30
N ILE A 497 8.15 6.66 6.92
CA ILE A 497 8.99 7.45 7.83
C ILE A 497 8.20 7.97 9.04
N MET A 498 6.90 8.24 8.87
CA MET A 498 6.04 8.71 9.97
C MET A 498 5.60 7.57 10.89
N LEU A 499 5.36 6.36 10.38
CA LEU A 499 4.70 5.28 11.14
C LEU A 499 5.62 4.10 11.45
N TRP A 500 6.56 3.77 10.57
CA TRP A 500 7.56 2.71 10.74
C TRP A 500 8.96 3.22 10.34
N PRO A 501 9.48 4.27 11.01
CA PRO A 501 10.73 4.93 10.61
C PRO A 501 11.91 3.95 10.51
N LYS A 502 11.97 2.90 11.32
CA LYS A 502 13.06 1.92 11.25
C LYS A 502 13.06 1.11 9.95
N LEU A 503 11.87 0.85 9.37
CA LEU A 503 11.75 0.23 8.04
C LEU A 503 12.12 1.21 6.92
N ALA A 504 11.74 2.48 7.06
CA ALA A 504 12.14 3.52 6.11
C ALA A 504 13.67 3.67 6.06
N LEU A 505 14.33 3.76 7.22
CA LEU A 505 15.78 3.85 7.30
C LEU A 505 16.47 2.58 6.78
N SER A 506 15.93 1.39 7.10
CA SER A 506 16.42 0.11 6.55
C SER A 506 16.41 0.11 5.01
N LEU A 507 15.29 0.48 4.40
CA LEU A 507 15.17 0.62 2.95
C LEU A 507 16.20 1.61 2.39
N GLN A 508 16.40 2.75 3.06
CA GLN A 508 17.35 3.76 2.61
C GLN A 508 18.80 3.28 2.64
N TYR A 509 19.20 2.50 3.64
CA TYR A 509 20.52 1.85 3.66
C TYR A 509 20.70 0.85 2.52
N ASP A 510 19.69 0.04 2.21
CA ASP A 510 19.74 -0.89 1.07
C ASP A 510 19.90 -0.12 -0.27
N ILE A 511 19.17 0.98 -0.45
CA ILE A 511 19.28 1.83 -1.65
C ILE A 511 20.65 2.49 -1.72
N ALA A 512 21.16 3.03 -0.61
CA ALA A 512 22.48 3.66 -0.54
C ALA A 512 23.60 2.65 -0.87
N GLY A 513 23.48 1.40 -0.42
CA GLY A 513 24.38 0.32 -0.83
C GLY A 513 24.30 0.02 -2.32
N ALA A 514 23.11 0.03 -2.91
CA ALA A 514 22.93 -0.16 -4.34
C ALA A 514 23.47 1.00 -5.19
N VAL A 515 23.51 2.23 -4.67
CA VAL A 515 24.08 3.41 -5.38
C VAL A 515 25.54 3.18 -5.78
N VAL A 516 26.36 2.67 -4.85
CA VAL A 516 27.81 2.50 -5.04
C VAL A 516 28.18 1.23 -5.82
N GLN A 517 27.22 0.32 -6.00
CA GLN A 517 27.36 -0.86 -6.86
C GLN A 517 27.27 -0.51 -8.36
N GLN A 518 27.87 -1.39 -9.17
CA GLN A 518 27.74 -1.40 -10.62
C GLN A 518 27.45 -2.80 -11.13
N ASP A 519 26.69 -2.89 -12.21
CA ASP A 519 26.54 -4.12 -13.00
C ASP A 519 26.85 -3.76 -14.47
N PRO A 520 28.05 -4.10 -14.97
CA PRO A 520 28.48 -3.79 -16.33
C PRO A 520 27.81 -4.70 -17.38
N THR A 521 26.97 -5.65 -16.97
CA THR A 521 26.21 -6.50 -17.90
C THR A 521 25.43 -5.65 -18.88
N VAL A 522 25.62 -5.88 -20.17
CA VAL A 522 24.96 -5.08 -21.22
C VAL A 522 23.57 -5.62 -21.48
N ARG A 523 22.56 -4.73 -21.48
CA ARG A 523 21.17 -5.06 -21.80
C ARG A 523 20.58 -4.10 -22.84
N LEU A 524 19.58 -4.59 -23.57
CA LEU A 524 18.81 -3.82 -24.54
C LEU A 524 17.66 -3.09 -23.84
N HIS A 525 17.59 -1.77 -23.99
CA HIS A 525 16.46 -0.95 -23.53
C HIS A 525 15.36 -0.89 -24.59
N LEU A 526 14.11 -1.09 -24.17
CA LEU A 526 13.01 -1.34 -25.11
C LEU A 526 12.53 -0.06 -25.81
N MET A 527 12.61 1.10 -25.18
CA MET A 527 12.12 2.35 -25.75
C MET A 527 12.95 2.80 -26.96
N ASN A 528 14.26 2.98 -26.79
CA ASN A 528 15.15 3.48 -27.84
C ASN A 528 15.86 2.36 -28.63
N GLY A 529 15.94 1.13 -28.09
CA GLY A 529 16.68 0.03 -28.69
C GLY A 529 18.20 0.14 -28.54
N GLN A 530 18.69 0.95 -27.61
CA GLN A 530 20.11 1.07 -27.29
C GLN A 530 20.51 0.05 -26.24
N CYS A 531 21.80 -0.27 -26.22
CA CYS A 531 22.39 -1.17 -25.22
C CYS A 531 23.26 -0.38 -24.26
N SER A 532 23.08 -0.59 -22.97
CA SER A 532 23.91 -0.01 -21.90
C SER A 532 24.01 -0.96 -20.71
N ALA A 533 24.81 -0.58 -19.71
CA ALA A 533 24.99 -1.36 -18.49
C ALA A 533 23.67 -1.44 -17.70
N VAL A 534 23.44 -2.55 -17.01
CA VAL A 534 22.25 -2.72 -16.14
C VAL A 534 22.24 -1.68 -15.02
N LYS A 535 23.41 -1.42 -14.42
CA LYS A 535 23.54 -0.49 -13.29
C LYS A 535 24.86 0.29 -13.37
N THR A 536 24.75 1.61 -13.45
CA THR A 536 25.88 2.55 -13.40
C THR A 536 26.23 2.89 -11.96
N LYS A 537 27.53 2.99 -11.64
CA LYS A 537 28.03 3.40 -10.33
C LYS A 537 27.61 4.84 -10.01
N ASN A 538 27.33 5.14 -8.73
CA ASN A 538 26.94 6.47 -8.23
C ASN A 538 25.62 6.99 -8.83
N VAL A 539 24.74 6.07 -9.21
CA VAL A 539 23.38 6.34 -9.64
C VAL A 539 22.46 5.48 -8.78
N VAL A 540 21.42 6.10 -8.22
CA VAL A 540 20.35 5.39 -7.52
C VAL A 540 19.66 4.44 -8.50
N PRO A 541 19.49 3.14 -8.16
CA PRO A 541 18.73 2.25 -9.02
C PRO A 541 17.26 2.71 -9.09
N HIS A 542 16.63 2.48 -10.23
CA HIS A 542 15.19 2.71 -10.37
C HIS A 542 14.41 1.82 -9.41
N ASP A 543 14.79 0.55 -9.30
CA ASP A 543 14.15 -0.43 -8.42
C ASP A 543 15.17 -1.46 -7.95
N ILE A 544 14.85 -2.20 -6.88
CA ILE A 544 15.74 -3.24 -6.33
C ILE A 544 15.45 -4.66 -6.87
N GLY A 545 14.62 -4.80 -7.91
CA GLY A 545 14.42 -6.05 -8.64
C GLY A 545 12.96 -6.54 -8.75
N ASP A 546 12.79 -7.68 -9.44
CA ASP A 546 11.51 -8.37 -9.71
C ASP A 546 11.34 -9.58 -8.77
N PRO A 547 10.16 -9.81 -8.15
CA PRO A 547 9.89 -11.00 -7.34
C PRO A 547 10.06 -12.34 -8.05
N ASP A 548 9.98 -12.38 -9.38
CA ASP A 548 10.22 -13.60 -10.18
C ASP A 548 11.71 -13.80 -10.52
N ASP A 549 12.58 -12.97 -9.93
CA ASP A 549 14.03 -13.05 -10.02
C ASP A 549 14.68 -13.09 -8.62
N GLU A 550 15.73 -12.31 -8.35
CA GLU A 550 16.37 -12.22 -7.03
C GLU A 550 16.54 -10.73 -6.62
N PRO A 551 15.54 -10.15 -5.93
CA PRO A 551 15.60 -8.80 -5.40
C PRO A 551 16.85 -8.54 -4.53
N TRP A 552 17.28 -7.28 -4.46
CA TRP A 552 18.55 -6.80 -3.88
C TRP A 552 19.82 -7.29 -4.60
N GLN A 553 19.82 -8.44 -5.26
CA GLN A 553 20.96 -8.92 -6.04
C GLN A 553 20.90 -8.44 -7.49
N ARG A 554 19.70 -8.42 -8.08
CA ARG A 554 19.46 -7.99 -9.46
C ARG A 554 18.53 -6.78 -9.47
N SER A 555 19.12 -5.62 -9.20
CA SER A 555 18.45 -4.30 -9.26
C SER A 555 18.15 -3.87 -10.70
N ASN A 556 17.35 -2.82 -10.85
CA ASN A 556 16.87 -2.29 -12.13
C ASN A 556 16.18 -3.37 -12.98
N ALA A 557 15.13 -4.01 -12.46
CA ALA A 557 14.28 -4.88 -13.29
C ALA A 557 13.63 -4.08 -14.42
N TYR A 558 13.34 -2.79 -14.20
CA TYR A 558 12.89 -1.88 -15.23
C TYR A 558 13.93 -1.72 -16.37
N LEU A 559 13.47 -1.97 -17.60
CA LEU A 559 14.29 -1.94 -18.82
C LEU A 559 13.61 -1.27 -20.01
N ILE A 560 12.51 -0.54 -19.78
CA ILE A 560 11.85 0.23 -20.85
C ILE A 560 12.79 1.38 -21.26
N HIS A 561 13.25 2.18 -20.29
CA HIS A 561 14.27 3.21 -20.48
C HIS A 561 15.58 2.80 -19.81
N ASP A 562 16.68 3.43 -20.21
CA ASP A 562 17.89 3.48 -19.39
C ASP A 562 17.68 4.57 -18.33
N THR A 563 17.79 4.16 -17.07
CA THR A 563 17.53 5.02 -15.92
C THR A 563 18.82 5.63 -15.35
N ALA A 564 19.99 5.26 -15.89
CA ALA A 564 21.28 5.79 -15.44
C ALA A 564 21.43 7.31 -15.63
N ASP A 565 20.69 7.88 -16.58
CA ASP A 565 20.68 9.31 -16.87
C ASP A 565 19.36 9.99 -16.49
N TRP A 566 18.52 9.36 -15.67
CA TRP A 566 17.31 10.00 -15.15
C TRP A 566 17.68 11.11 -14.16
N LYS A 567 17.03 12.27 -14.32
CA LYS A 567 17.37 13.50 -13.60
C LYS A 567 16.74 13.60 -12.21
N ASP A 568 15.82 12.71 -11.85
CA ASP A 568 15.08 12.81 -10.58
C ASP A 568 15.51 11.78 -9.54
N LEU A 569 15.98 10.59 -9.91
CA LEU A 569 16.31 9.51 -8.97
C LEU A 569 17.34 9.92 -7.91
N ASN A 570 18.49 10.44 -8.34
CA ASN A 570 19.56 10.89 -7.45
C ASN A 570 19.12 12.05 -6.55
N LEU A 571 18.36 13.00 -7.10
CA LEU A 571 17.86 14.16 -6.37
C LEU A 571 16.84 13.76 -5.31
N LYS A 572 15.93 12.85 -5.66
CA LYS A 572 14.94 12.26 -4.74
C LYS A 572 15.61 11.49 -3.61
N PHE A 573 16.75 10.85 -3.85
CA PHE A 573 17.51 10.19 -2.79
C PHE A 573 18.04 11.19 -1.78
N VAL A 574 18.73 12.24 -2.24
CA VAL A 574 19.28 13.30 -1.39
C VAL A 574 18.18 14.00 -0.58
N LEU A 575 17.05 14.30 -1.21
CA LEU A 575 15.90 14.90 -0.56
C LEU A 575 15.31 13.99 0.53
N GLN A 576 15.09 12.70 0.22
CA GLN A 576 14.56 11.75 1.19
C GLN A 576 15.51 11.51 2.35
N VAL A 577 16.82 11.37 2.12
CA VAL A 577 17.82 11.25 3.19
C VAL A 577 17.70 12.40 4.18
N TYR A 578 17.66 13.65 3.69
CA TYR A 578 17.57 14.79 4.58
C TYR A 578 16.23 14.86 5.31
N ARG A 579 15.10 14.58 4.64
CA ARG A 579 13.78 14.51 5.29
C ARG A 579 13.75 13.45 6.39
N ASP A 580 14.29 12.27 6.11
CA ASP A 580 14.29 11.15 7.04
C ASP A 580 15.15 11.47 8.27
N PHE A 581 16.33 12.09 8.07
CA PHE A 581 17.11 12.67 9.15
C PHE A 581 16.32 13.74 9.92
N HIS A 582 15.67 14.67 9.23
CA HIS A 582 14.91 15.75 9.88
C HIS A 582 13.78 15.21 10.77
N LEU A 583 13.11 14.14 10.36
CA LEU A 583 12.02 13.55 11.15
C LEU A 583 12.50 12.62 12.27
N THR A 584 13.67 11.99 12.12
CA THR A 584 14.18 11.01 13.10
C THR A 584 15.27 11.55 14.02
N GLN A 585 15.92 12.66 13.63
CA GLN A 585 17.10 13.25 14.26
C GLN A 585 18.27 12.27 14.43
N ASP A 586 18.36 11.26 13.56
CA ASP A 586 19.42 10.24 13.61
C ASP A 586 20.73 10.77 13.01
N ALA A 587 21.62 11.24 13.89
CA ALA A 587 22.90 11.81 13.48
C ALA A 587 23.85 10.79 12.82
N GLN A 588 23.80 9.51 13.23
CA GLN A 588 24.64 8.47 12.63
C GLN A 588 24.16 8.18 11.20
N TYR A 589 22.85 8.07 11.00
CA TYR A 589 22.27 7.95 9.66
C TYR A 589 22.71 9.09 8.74
N LEU A 590 22.68 10.34 9.22
CA LEU A 590 23.13 11.48 8.43
C LEU A 590 24.63 11.38 8.06
N GLN A 591 25.46 10.95 9.00
CA GLN A 591 26.89 10.75 8.77
C GLN A 591 27.16 9.65 7.74
N ASP A 592 26.46 8.52 7.84
CA ASP A 592 26.60 7.39 6.92
C ASP A 592 26.14 7.75 5.51
N MET A 593 25.05 8.52 5.39
CA MET A 593 24.48 8.86 4.09
C MET A 593 25.23 9.99 3.37
N TRP A 594 25.91 10.87 4.11
CA TRP A 594 26.64 12.01 3.55
C TRP A 594 27.53 11.68 2.34
N PRO A 595 28.47 10.72 2.41
CA PRO A 595 29.35 10.45 1.28
C PRO A 595 28.58 9.89 0.07
N ILE A 596 27.49 9.17 0.29
CA ILE A 596 26.61 8.67 -0.78
C ILE A 596 25.85 9.83 -1.44
N CYS A 597 25.33 10.76 -0.65
CA CYS A 597 24.69 11.99 -1.15
C CYS A 597 25.68 12.84 -1.97
N VAL A 598 26.92 12.98 -1.54
CA VAL A 598 27.97 13.67 -2.32
C VAL A 598 28.20 12.95 -3.65
N ALA A 599 28.35 11.62 -3.64
CA ALA A 599 28.62 10.83 -4.84
C ALA A 599 27.52 10.96 -5.91
N VAL A 600 26.25 10.99 -5.51
CA VAL A 600 25.13 11.19 -6.45
C VAL A 600 25.01 12.63 -6.90
N MET A 601 25.26 13.62 -6.03
CA MET A 601 25.25 15.03 -6.45
C MET A 601 26.37 15.33 -7.43
N ASP A 602 27.56 14.76 -7.24
CA ASP A 602 28.68 14.88 -8.17
C ASP A 602 28.37 14.26 -9.53
N SER A 603 27.61 13.16 -9.57
CA SER A 603 27.21 12.53 -10.84
C SER A 603 26.17 13.36 -11.59
N GLU A 604 25.30 14.09 -10.88
CA GLU A 604 24.30 14.99 -11.48
C GLU A 604 24.89 16.29 -12.05
N LYS A 605 26.06 16.76 -11.55
CA LYS A 605 26.73 17.98 -12.08
C LYS A 605 27.00 17.92 -13.58
N LYS A 606 27.12 16.72 -14.16
CA LYS A 606 27.32 16.53 -15.60
C LYS A 606 26.14 17.02 -16.45
N PHE A 607 24.97 17.23 -15.84
CA PHE A 607 23.75 17.65 -16.51
C PHE A 607 23.51 19.14 -16.49
N ASP A 608 24.39 19.96 -15.89
CA ASP A 608 24.46 21.41 -16.13
C ASP A 608 25.40 21.63 -17.33
N LEU A 609 24.81 21.74 -18.52
CA LEU A 609 25.52 21.72 -19.79
C LEU A 609 26.07 23.09 -20.19
N ASP A 610 25.52 24.17 -19.66
CA ASP A 610 25.93 25.54 -19.97
C ASP A 610 26.60 26.30 -18.81
N GLY A 611 26.66 25.68 -17.63
CA GLY A 611 27.34 26.20 -16.45
C GLY A 611 26.54 27.28 -15.71
N ASP A 612 25.23 27.40 -15.97
CA ASP A 612 24.36 28.35 -15.29
C ASP A 612 23.89 27.87 -13.91
N GLY A 613 24.27 26.67 -13.49
CA GLY A 613 23.94 26.09 -12.19
C GLY A 613 22.62 25.33 -12.18
N LEU A 614 21.97 25.12 -13.33
CA LEU A 614 20.71 24.40 -13.46
C LEU A 614 20.83 23.24 -14.45
N ILE A 615 20.32 22.07 -14.05
CA ILE A 615 20.39 20.87 -14.89
C ILE A 615 19.37 20.86 -16.05
N GLU A 616 19.72 20.21 -17.15
CA GLU A 616 18.85 20.04 -18.32
C GLU A 616 18.35 18.62 -18.57
N ASN A 617 17.04 18.48 -18.80
CA ASN A 617 16.46 17.25 -19.35
C ASN A 617 16.83 17.06 -20.83
N SER A 618 17.03 15.81 -21.22
CA SER A 618 17.74 15.45 -22.46
C SER A 618 16.87 15.32 -23.71
N GLY A 619 15.59 15.69 -23.66
CA GLY A 619 14.69 15.61 -24.82
C GLY A 619 14.09 14.22 -25.07
N TYR A 620 14.13 13.35 -24.07
CA TYR A 620 13.41 12.08 -23.97
C TYR A 620 12.88 11.93 -22.53
N PRO A 621 12.00 10.96 -22.23
CA PRO A 621 11.56 10.74 -20.85
C PRO A 621 12.71 10.20 -19.98
N ASP A 622 13.26 11.08 -19.15
CA ASP A 622 14.41 10.84 -18.26
C ASP A 622 14.07 11.17 -16.79
N GLN A 623 12.84 10.82 -16.37
CA GLN A 623 12.32 11.00 -15.01
C GLN A 623 11.01 10.19 -14.83
N THR A 624 10.40 10.19 -13.63
CA THR A 624 9.21 9.38 -13.24
C THR A 624 8.02 9.42 -14.20
N TYR A 625 7.76 10.55 -14.88
CA TYR A 625 6.83 10.67 -16.01
C TYR A 625 7.49 10.10 -17.27
N ASP A 626 7.73 8.78 -17.27
CA ASP A 626 8.50 8.02 -18.25
C ASP A 626 7.88 7.94 -19.67
N GLY A 627 6.68 8.51 -19.84
CA GLY A 627 6.01 8.71 -21.12
C GLY A 627 5.86 10.19 -21.50
N TRP A 628 6.25 11.14 -20.65
CA TRP A 628 6.14 12.59 -20.90
C TRP A 628 7.51 13.22 -21.10
N THR A 629 7.81 13.57 -22.35
CA THR A 629 9.13 14.11 -22.72
C THR A 629 9.34 15.53 -22.19
N VAL A 630 10.55 15.80 -21.71
CA VAL A 630 11.00 17.10 -21.21
C VAL A 630 12.28 17.50 -21.96
N THR A 631 12.49 18.77 -22.29
CA THR A 631 13.73 19.24 -22.95
C THR A 631 14.25 20.54 -22.33
N GLY A 632 15.55 20.57 -21.98
CA GLY A 632 16.17 21.72 -21.29
C GLY A 632 15.81 21.75 -19.80
N PRO A 633 16.04 22.88 -19.10
CA PRO A 633 15.55 23.01 -17.73
C PRO A 633 14.03 22.87 -17.64
N SER A 634 13.56 22.22 -16.58
CA SER A 634 12.14 21.94 -16.33
C SER A 634 11.73 22.33 -14.92
N ALA A 635 10.45 22.64 -14.73
CA ALA A 635 9.95 23.02 -13.41
C ALA A 635 10.12 21.89 -12.39
N TYR A 636 9.90 20.64 -12.83
CA TYR A 636 9.98 19.47 -11.97
C TYR A 636 11.43 19.09 -11.63
N CYS A 637 12.27 18.69 -12.61
CA CYS A 637 13.65 18.26 -12.31
C CYS A 637 14.53 19.43 -11.86
N GLY A 638 14.38 20.61 -12.45
CA GLY A 638 15.07 21.82 -12.01
C GLY A 638 14.68 22.21 -10.58
N GLY A 639 13.41 22.10 -10.23
CA GLY A 639 12.94 22.35 -8.87
C GLY A 639 13.51 21.34 -7.86
N LEU A 640 13.53 20.05 -8.21
CA LEU A 640 14.17 19.02 -7.38
C LEU A 640 15.67 19.31 -7.20
N TRP A 641 16.36 19.76 -8.24
CA TRP A 641 17.79 20.09 -8.19
C TRP A 641 18.10 21.21 -7.21
N LEU A 642 17.35 22.32 -7.29
CA LEU A 642 17.52 23.44 -6.36
C LEU A 642 17.20 23.03 -4.92
N ALA A 643 16.17 22.19 -4.73
CA ALA A 643 15.85 21.64 -3.42
C ALA A 643 16.99 20.73 -2.89
N SER A 644 17.57 19.89 -3.74
CA SER A 644 18.71 19.03 -3.40
C SER A 644 19.95 19.83 -3.02
N LEU A 645 20.29 20.89 -3.77
CA LEU A 645 21.38 21.80 -3.41
C LEU A 645 21.15 22.48 -2.06
N CYS A 646 19.90 22.89 -1.79
CA CYS A 646 19.53 23.49 -0.51
C CYS A 646 19.70 22.52 0.67
N VAL A 647 19.22 21.28 0.55
CA VAL A 647 19.43 20.27 1.61
C VAL A 647 20.90 19.91 1.76
N MET A 648 21.67 19.85 0.67
CA MET A 648 23.13 19.61 0.75
C MET A 648 23.86 20.73 1.49
N CYS A 649 23.49 21.99 1.28
CA CYS A 649 24.01 23.10 2.08
C CYS A 649 23.71 22.90 3.57
N LYS A 650 22.49 22.46 3.90
CA LYS A 650 22.07 22.21 5.28
C LYS A 650 22.83 21.04 5.91
N MET A 651 22.93 19.92 5.21
CA MET A 651 23.69 18.73 5.62
C MET A 651 25.18 19.07 5.82
N ALA A 652 25.78 19.81 4.87
CA ALA A 652 27.15 20.26 4.96
C ALA A 652 27.39 21.13 6.21
N THR A 653 26.45 22.03 6.52
CA THR A 653 26.52 22.86 7.73
C THR A 653 26.47 22.01 9.00
N LEU A 654 25.55 21.03 9.06
CA LEU A 654 25.38 20.13 10.20
C LEU A 654 26.58 19.21 10.43
N LEU A 655 27.28 18.83 9.36
CA LEU A 655 28.46 17.95 9.37
C LEU A 655 29.79 18.70 9.29
N GLU A 656 29.76 20.02 9.48
CA GLU A 656 30.93 20.92 9.47
C GLU A 656 31.77 20.84 8.18
N LYS A 657 31.13 20.60 7.02
CA LYS A 657 31.73 20.55 5.67
C LYS A 657 31.64 21.90 4.97
N GLN A 658 32.36 22.89 5.47
CA GLN A 658 32.24 24.29 5.01
C GLN A 658 32.54 24.48 3.51
N ASP A 659 33.57 23.83 2.97
CA ASP A 659 33.92 23.93 1.54
C ASP A 659 32.77 23.43 0.64
N SER A 660 32.19 22.28 0.97
CA SER A 660 31.02 21.74 0.26
C SER A 660 29.81 22.66 0.39
N CYS A 661 29.59 23.28 1.56
CA CYS A 661 28.50 24.22 1.76
C CYS A 661 28.63 25.43 0.82
N LEU A 662 29.84 25.99 0.68
CA LEU A 662 30.10 27.11 -0.23
C LEU A 662 29.89 26.73 -1.70
N GLU A 663 30.34 25.54 -2.11
CA GLU A 663 30.15 25.05 -3.48
C GLU A 663 28.66 24.87 -3.82
N TYR A 664 27.90 24.18 -2.98
CA TYR A 664 26.47 23.97 -3.22
C TYR A 664 25.68 25.27 -3.15
N ARG A 665 26.12 26.23 -2.32
CA ARG A 665 25.51 27.57 -2.25
C ARG A 665 25.71 28.35 -3.54
N ASP A 666 26.91 28.35 -4.11
CA ASP A 666 27.17 29.00 -5.40
C ASP A 666 26.30 28.41 -6.52
N MET A 667 26.22 27.08 -6.59
CA MET A 667 25.35 26.40 -7.56
C MET A 667 23.88 26.75 -7.36
N LEU A 668 23.42 26.82 -6.11
CA LEU A 668 22.03 27.16 -5.77
C LEU A 668 21.70 28.59 -6.20
N ASP A 669 22.60 29.54 -5.95
CA ASP A 669 22.37 30.96 -6.28
C ASP A 669 22.29 31.16 -7.80
N ARG A 670 23.22 30.57 -8.56
CA ARG A 670 23.21 30.62 -10.03
C ARG A 670 22.00 29.89 -10.61
N GLY A 671 21.75 28.66 -10.17
CA GLY A 671 20.65 27.83 -10.63
C GLY A 671 19.28 28.41 -10.32
N SER A 672 19.09 29.04 -9.15
CA SER A 672 17.83 29.72 -8.79
C SER A 672 17.55 30.91 -9.72
N ALA A 673 18.58 31.68 -10.06
CA ALA A 673 18.47 32.78 -11.01
C ALA A 673 18.14 32.27 -12.43
N ALA A 674 18.76 31.17 -12.87
CA ALA A 674 18.48 30.52 -14.15
C ALA A 674 17.04 29.96 -14.20
N PHE A 675 16.62 29.25 -13.17
CA PHE A 675 15.29 28.63 -13.07
C PHE A 675 14.19 29.68 -13.19
N ASP A 676 14.33 30.79 -12.47
CA ASP A 676 13.39 31.89 -12.54
C ASP A 676 13.38 32.55 -13.92
N LYS A 677 14.55 32.86 -14.48
CA LYS A 677 14.69 33.50 -15.80
C LYS A 677 14.11 32.66 -16.93
N LEU A 678 14.29 31.35 -16.88
CA LEU A 678 13.94 30.44 -17.97
C LEU A 678 12.48 29.94 -17.90
N LEU A 679 11.94 29.75 -16.71
CA LEU A 679 10.67 29.05 -16.52
C LEU A 679 9.54 29.94 -16.01
N TRP A 680 9.83 31.01 -15.26
CA TRP A 680 8.77 31.87 -14.72
C TRP A 680 8.13 32.71 -15.83
N ASN A 681 6.83 32.52 -16.07
CA ASN A 681 6.09 33.23 -17.13
C ASN A 681 5.26 34.43 -16.61
N GLY A 682 5.36 34.76 -15.31
CA GLY A 682 4.55 35.79 -14.65
C GLY A 682 3.36 35.25 -13.84
N THR A 683 2.93 34.02 -14.11
CA THR A 683 1.81 33.35 -13.44
C THR A 683 2.19 32.02 -12.80
N TYR A 684 2.93 31.18 -13.50
CA TYR A 684 3.38 29.87 -13.05
C TYR A 684 4.73 29.54 -13.71
N TYR A 685 5.33 28.40 -13.35
CA TYR A 685 6.54 27.91 -14.00
C TYR A 685 6.16 27.05 -15.21
N ASN A 686 6.68 27.41 -16.39
CA ASN A 686 6.54 26.62 -17.60
C ASN A 686 7.04 25.17 -17.35
N TYR A 687 6.38 24.20 -17.99
CA TYR A 687 6.77 22.80 -17.92
C TYR A 687 8.24 22.58 -18.27
N ASP A 688 8.71 23.16 -19.38
CA ASP A 688 10.13 23.19 -19.75
C ASP A 688 10.52 24.48 -20.48
N SER A 689 11.83 24.68 -20.67
CA SER A 689 12.39 25.87 -21.32
C SER A 689 12.50 25.76 -22.85
N SER A 690 12.03 24.65 -23.44
CA SER A 690 12.29 24.32 -24.85
C SER A 690 11.62 25.24 -25.87
N LYS A 691 10.65 26.05 -25.42
CA LYS A 691 9.78 26.91 -26.25
C LYS A 691 9.01 26.15 -27.34
N ARG A 692 8.90 24.83 -27.21
CA ARG A 692 8.06 23.98 -28.09
C ARG A 692 6.57 24.15 -27.74
N ASN A 693 5.69 23.60 -28.58
CA ASN A 693 4.23 23.75 -28.49
C ASN A 693 3.61 23.42 -27.12
N PHE A 694 4.27 22.61 -26.29
CA PHE A 694 3.78 22.21 -24.96
C PHE A 694 4.64 22.71 -23.78
N SER A 695 5.68 23.50 -24.06
CA SER A 695 6.62 24.02 -23.03
C SER A 695 5.93 24.86 -21.95
N ASN A 696 4.83 25.54 -22.29
CA ASN A 696 4.05 26.38 -21.37
C ASN A 696 2.87 25.65 -20.69
N SER A 697 2.79 24.32 -20.76
CA SER A 697 1.79 23.56 -20.01
C SER A 697 1.96 23.76 -18.51
N VAL A 698 0.84 23.81 -17.79
CA VAL A 698 0.77 23.86 -16.33
C VAL A 698 0.86 22.42 -15.82
N MET A 699 2.01 22.08 -15.23
CA MET A 699 2.20 20.78 -14.61
C MET A 699 1.70 20.81 -13.16
N SER A 700 0.93 19.80 -12.76
CA SER A 700 0.41 19.68 -11.38
C SER A 700 1.53 19.59 -10.35
N ASP A 701 2.65 18.99 -10.72
CA ASP A 701 3.81 18.70 -9.86
C ASP A 701 4.97 19.69 -10.02
N GLN A 702 4.71 20.86 -10.64
CA GLN A 702 5.76 21.87 -10.93
C GLN A 702 6.46 22.43 -9.67
N CYS A 703 5.91 22.19 -8.48
CA CYS A 703 6.45 22.64 -7.20
C CYS A 703 6.98 21.49 -6.32
N ALA A 704 7.27 20.30 -6.88
CA ALA A 704 7.73 19.13 -6.13
C ALA A 704 8.99 19.39 -5.27
N GLY A 705 9.95 20.16 -5.78
CA GLY A 705 11.15 20.53 -5.02
C GLY A 705 10.81 21.39 -3.79
N HIS A 706 9.95 22.41 -3.98
CA HIS A 706 9.50 23.27 -2.88
C HIS A 706 8.69 22.49 -1.83
N TRP A 707 7.79 21.62 -2.28
CA TRP A 707 7.05 20.70 -1.42
C TRP A 707 7.99 19.94 -0.48
N PHE A 708 9.04 19.34 -1.03
CA PHE A 708 9.94 18.51 -0.25
C PHE A 708 10.82 19.33 0.71
N LEU A 709 11.19 20.57 0.36
CA LEU A 709 11.84 21.48 1.30
C LEU A 709 10.94 21.76 2.51
N LYS A 710 9.67 22.13 2.29
CA LYS A 710 8.71 22.39 3.38
C LYS A 710 8.47 21.14 4.23
N ALA A 711 8.37 19.97 3.59
CA ALA A 711 8.26 18.67 4.28
C ALA A 711 9.51 18.32 5.13
N SER A 712 10.66 18.91 4.82
CA SER A 712 11.92 18.70 5.54
C SER A 712 12.24 19.83 6.52
N GLY A 713 11.26 20.69 6.85
CA GLY A 713 11.45 21.83 7.76
C GLY A 713 12.34 22.95 7.19
N LEU A 714 12.49 23.02 5.87
CA LEU A 714 13.25 24.04 5.14
C LEU A 714 12.33 24.89 4.23
N GLY A 715 12.92 25.72 3.36
CA GLY A 715 12.20 26.56 2.41
C GLY A 715 12.00 28.01 2.84
N GLU A 716 12.61 28.42 3.96
CA GLU A 716 12.56 29.79 4.47
C GLU A 716 13.96 30.28 4.89
N GLY A 717 14.11 31.60 5.07
CA GLY A 717 15.36 32.22 5.52
C GLY A 717 16.53 31.91 4.58
N GLU A 718 17.66 31.49 5.15
CA GLU A 718 18.88 31.15 4.39
C GLU A 718 18.74 29.88 3.53
N TYR A 719 17.65 29.13 3.66
CA TYR A 719 17.34 27.91 2.91
C TYR A 719 16.11 28.09 2.01
N GLN A 720 15.82 29.32 1.60
CA GLN A 720 14.79 29.65 0.64
C GLN A 720 15.34 29.54 -0.80
N ALA A 721 14.97 28.47 -1.52
CA ALA A 721 15.32 28.29 -2.94
C ALA A 721 14.32 28.97 -3.90
N PHE A 722 13.07 29.17 -3.46
CA PHE A 722 11.99 29.66 -4.31
C PHE A 722 11.31 30.91 -3.72
N PRO A 723 11.00 31.94 -4.51
CA PRO A 723 10.21 33.08 -4.03
C PRO A 723 8.80 32.66 -3.63
N LYS A 724 8.40 32.96 -2.39
CA LYS A 724 7.12 32.52 -1.82
C LYS A 724 5.91 32.95 -2.63
N GLU A 725 5.91 34.20 -3.10
CA GLU A 725 4.80 34.76 -3.89
C GLU A 725 4.64 34.05 -5.23
N LYS A 726 5.74 33.57 -5.83
CA LYS A 726 5.71 32.83 -7.09
C LYS A 726 5.19 31.42 -6.90
N ILE A 727 5.60 30.74 -5.82
CA ILE A 727 5.07 29.42 -5.45
C ILE A 727 3.56 29.50 -5.21
N GLN A 728 3.09 30.44 -4.39
CA GLN A 728 1.64 30.59 -4.11
C GLN A 728 0.84 30.86 -5.39
N ARG A 729 1.38 31.70 -6.29
CA ARG A 729 0.73 31.97 -7.58
C ARG A 729 0.74 30.77 -8.53
N ALA A 730 1.82 30.00 -8.56
CA ALA A 730 1.90 28.76 -9.32
C ALA A 730 0.90 27.72 -8.81
N LEU A 731 0.84 27.49 -7.50
CA LEU A 731 -0.13 26.59 -6.86
C LEU A 731 -1.57 27.03 -7.11
N LYS A 732 -1.86 28.34 -7.06
CA LYS A 732 -3.19 28.87 -7.42
C LYS A 732 -3.53 28.60 -8.88
N SER A 733 -2.56 28.75 -9.79
CA SER A 733 -2.75 28.42 -11.22
C SER A 733 -3.04 26.94 -11.42
N VAL A 734 -2.32 26.05 -10.72
CA VAL A 734 -2.58 24.60 -10.73
C VAL A 734 -3.98 24.30 -10.21
N PHE A 735 -4.40 24.92 -9.11
CA PHE A 735 -5.74 24.72 -8.57
C PHE A 735 -6.84 25.18 -9.55
N ASP A 736 -6.71 26.38 -10.11
CA ASP A 736 -7.74 26.93 -11.01
C ASP A 736 -7.83 26.14 -12.33
N LEU A 737 -6.69 25.68 -12.85
CA LEU A 737 -6.61 25.00 -14.13
C LEU A 737 -6.69 23.49 -13.96
N ASN A 738 -5.66 22.84 -13.42
CA ASN A 738 -5.55 21.39 -13.34
C ASN A 738 -6.61 20.72 -12.46
N VAL A 739 -7.18 21.44 -11.48
CA VAL A 739 -8.24 20.93 -10.59
C VAL A 739 -9.59 21.46 -11.03
N MET A 740 -9.84 22.77 -10.88
CA MET A 740 -11.19 23.32 -11.05
C MET A 740 -11.69 23.29 -12.50
N SER A 741 -10.80 23.44 -13.49
CA SER A 741 -11.17 23.32 -14.90
C SER A 741 -11.22 21.86 -15.40
N PHE A 742 -10.78 20.89 -14.58
CA PHE A 742 -10.83 19.46 -14.89
C PHE A 742 -11.97 18.78 -14.13
N ALA A 743 -13.00 18.32 -14.85
CA ALA A 743 -14.22 17.75 -14.25
C ALA A 743 -14.83 18.58 -13.09
N GLY A 744 -14.66 19.91 -13.08
CA GLY A 744 -15.14 20.78 -12.00
C GLY A 744 -14.49 20.52 -10.63
N GLY A 745 -13.25 20.03 -10.60
CA GLY A 745 -12.53 19.65 -9.38
C GLY A 745 -13.05 18.38 -8.71
N GLN A 746 -13.82 17.55 -9.42
CA GLN A 746 -14.40 16.31 -8.88
C GLN A 746 -13.53 15.09 -9.12
N MET A 747 -12.38 15.22 -9.79
CA MET A 747 -11.51 14.10 -10.20
C MET A 747 -10.04 14.34 -9.83
N GLY A 748 -9.74 15.21 -8.86
CA GLY A 748 -8.36 15.56 -8.51
C GLY A 748 -7.73 16.53 -9.49
N ALA A 749 -6.40 16.44 -9.65
CA ALA A 749 -5.61 17.28 -10.56
C ALA A 749 -5.10 16.48 -11.75
N VAL A 750 -5.45 16.89 -12.97
CA VAL A 750 -4.81 16.32 -14.18
C VAL A 750 -3.36 16.78 -14.27
N ASN A 751 -2.45 15.91 -14.70
CA ASN A 751 -1.01 16.17 -14.68
C ASN A 751 -0.61 17.38 -15.52
N GLY A 752 -1.13 17.49 -16.74
CA GLY A 752 -0.86 18.60 -17.65
C GLY A 752 -2.13 19.31 -18.07
N MET A 753 -2.13 20.64 -17.92
CA MET A 753 -3.21 21.50 -18.39
C MET A 753 -2.63 22.61 -19.27
N ARG A 754 -3.30 22.92 -20.38
CA ARG A 754 -2.92 24.05 -21.23
C ARG A 754 -3.40 25.37 -20.59
N PRO A 755 -2.71 26.50 -20.82
CA PRO A 755 -3.12 27.80 -20.26
C PRO A 755 -4.55 28.20 -20.64
N GLU A 756 -5.07 27.66 -21.75
CA GLU A 756 -6.44 27.87 -22.20
C GLU A 756 -7.50 27.06 -21.43
N GLY A 757 -7.11 26.26 -20.44
CA GLY A 757 -8.03 25.44 -19.63
C GLY A 757 -8.46 24.12 -20.28
N VAL A 758 -7.66 23.59 -21.20
CA VAL A 758 -7.89 22.28 -21.84
C VAL A 758 -6.77 21.29 -21.48
N PRO A 759 -7.06 20.01 -21.16
CA PRO A 759 -6.02 19.05 -20.78
C PRO A 759 -4.92 18.93 -21.82
N ASP A 760 -3.67 18.84 -21.36
CA ASP A 760 -2.53 18.56 -22.22
C ASP A 760 -2.60 17.11 -22.69
N ARG A 761 -2.60 16.91 -24.01
CA ARG A 761 -2.68 15.61 -24.67
C ARG A 761 -1.41 15.25 -25.45
N SER A 762 -0.29 15.89 -25.13
CA SER A 762 1.02 15.60 -25.70
C SER A 762 1.53 14.21 -25.30
N SER A 763 1.16 13.74 -24.11
CA SER A 763 1.40 12.38 -23.61
C SER A 763 0.11 11.76 -23.08
N VAL A 764 0.13 10.44 -22.87
CA VAL A 764 -0.89 9.75 -22.06
C VAL A 764 -0.83 10.27 -20.63
N GLN A 765 0.39 10.42 -20.10
CA GLN A 765 0.59 10.82 -18.71
C GLN A 765 0.18 12.27 -18.44
N SER A 766 0.23 13.14 -19.45
CA SER A 766 -0.23 14.52 -19.29
C SER A 766 -1.77 14.63 -19.17
N ASP A 767 -2.51 13.67 -19.71
CA ASP A 767 -3.99 13.57 -19.69
C ASP A 767 -4.50 12.67 -18.54
N GLU A 768 -3.60 12.22 -17.66
CA GLU A 768 -3.90 11.39 -16.50
C GLU A 768 -3.96 12.21 -15.21
N VAL A 769 -4.72 11.70 -14.24
CA VAL A 769 -4.65 12.10 -12.84
C VAL A 769 -3.83 11.04 -12.12
N TRP A 770 -2.69 11.42 -11.56
CA TRP A 770 -1.88 10.52 -10.73
C TRP A 770 -2.22 10.71 -9.27
N ILE A 771 -2.76 9.68 -8.63
CA ILE A 771 -3.37 9.79 -7.29
C ILE A 771 -2.34 10.27 -6.27
N GLY A 772 -1.14 9.71 -6.31
CA GLY A 772 -0.10 10.12 -5.38
C GLY A 772 0.44 11.53 -5.62
N VAL A 773 0.43 12.01 -6.87
CA VAL A 773 0.78 13.40 -7.19
C VAL A 773 -0.28 14.36 -6.67
N VAL A 774 -1.56 13.99 -6.77
CA VAL A 774 -2.68 14.79 -6.22
C VAL A 774 -2.52 14.97 -4.71
N TYR A 775 -2.19 13.92 -3.96
CA TYR A 775 -1.98 14.04 -2.51
C TYR A 775 -0.70 14.83 -2.16
N GLY A 776 0.40 14.67 -2.92
CA GLY A 776 1.60 15.49 -2.76
C GLY A 776 1.34 16.99 -3.06
N LEU A 777 0.60 17.29 -4.12
CA LEU A 777 0.15 18.64 -4.45
C LEU A 777 -0.73 19.23 -3.34
N ALA A 778 -1.68 18.44 -2.82
CA ALA A 778 -2.53 18.87 -1.70
C ALA A 778 -1.69 19.18 -0.46
N ALA A 779 -0.69 18.36 -0.13
CA ALA A 779 0.25 18.62 0.96
C ALA A 779 1.03 19.93 0.74
N THR A 780 1.46 20.18 -0.49
CA THR A 780 2.15 21.42 -0.88
C THR A 780 1.27 22.66 -0.67
N MET A 781 0.01 22.59 -1.12
CA MET A 781 -0.98 23.66 -0.90
C MET A 781 -1.18 23.93 0.59
N ILE A 782 -1.30 22.88 1.41
CA ILE A 782 -1.46 23.01 2.87
C ILE A 782 -0.25 23.68 3.50
N HIS A 783 0.98 23.28 3.15
CA HIS A 783 2.21 23.93 3.63
C HIS A 783 2.27 25.43 3.32
N GLU A 784 1.64 25.88 2.22
CA GLU A 784 1.60 27.29 1.81
C GLU A 784 0.35 28.03 2.31
N GLY A 785 -0.43 27.43 3.21
CA GLY A 785 -1.62 28.04 3.81
C GLY A 785 -2.89 27.94 2.95
N MET A 786 -2.85 27.21 1.82
CA MET A 786 -3.98 26.97 0.92
C MET A 786 -4.72 25.68 1.33
N ARG A 787 -5.14 25.61 2.60
CA ARG A 787 -5.72 24.39 3.20
C ARG A 787 -6.98 23.93 2.46
N ASP A 788 -7.87 24.85 2.12
CA ASP A 788 -9.15 24.51 1.48
C ASP A 788 -8.94 24.02 0.05
N GLU A 789 -8.04 24.65 -0.71
CA GLU A 789 -7.65 24.21 -2.05
C GLU A 789 -7.00 22.83 -2.02
N GLY A 790 -6.09 22.59 -1.06
CA GLY A 790 -5.45 21.28 -0.88
C GLY A 790 -6.46 20.18 -0.56
N LEU A 791 -7.34 20.41 0.42
CA LEU A 791 -8.39 19.45 0.77
C LEU A 791 -9.38 19.22 -0.39
N ARG A 792 -9.76 20.27 -1.12
CA ARG A 792 -10.65 20.15 -2.28
C ARG A 792 -10.04 19.31 -3.39
N THR A 793 -8.75 19.51 -3.65
CA THR A 793 -7.97 18.77 -4.67
C THR A 793 -7.95 17.27 -4.34
N ALA A 794 -7.64 16.91 -3.09
CA ALA A 794 -7.61 15.52 -2.65
C ALA A 794 -9.03 14.89 -2.56
N GLU A 795 -10.05 15.64 -2.15
CA GLU A 795 -11.43 15.13 -2.02
C GLU A 795 -11.98 14.59 -3.34
N GLY A 796 -11.81 15.34 -4.44
CA GLY A 796 -12.28 14.93 -5.76
C GLY A 796 -11.66 13.58 -6.18
N CYS A 797 -10.38 13.39 -5.87
CA CYS A 797 -9.68 12.15 -6.15
C CYS A 797 -10.21 10.98 -5.31
N TYR A 798 -10.30 11.14 -3.99
CA TYR A 798 -10.81 10.10 -3.09
C TYR A 798 -12.22 9.64 -3.49
N ARG A 799 -13.15 10.59 -3.67
CA ARG A 799 -14.55 10.26 -3.99
C ARG A 799 -14.68 9.55 -5.32
N THR A 800 -13.92 9.98 -6.33
CA THR A 800 -13.87 9.28 -7.61
C THR A 800 -13.42 7.85 -7.41
N VAL A 801 -12.27 7.61 -6.80
CA VAL A 801 -11.65 6.28 -6.70
C VAL A 801 -12.43 5.34 -5.79
N TRP A 802 -12.77 5.78 -4.57
CA TRP A 802 -13.35 4.94 -3.53
C TRP A 802 -14.88 4.84 -3.62
N GLU A 803 -15.58 5.94 -3.88
CA GLU A 803 -17.05 5.97 -3.82
C GLU A 803 -17.70 5.74 -5.19
N LYS A 804 -17.09 6.21 -6.28
CA LYS A 804 -17.68 6.12 -7.62
C LYS A 804 -17.17 4.93 -8.43
N LEU A 805 -15.86 4.71 -8.42
CA LEU A 805 -15.18 3.70 -9.26
C LEU A 805 -14.99 2.35 -8.57
N GLY A 806 -15.27 2.23 -7.27
CA GLY A 806 -15.12 0.96 -6.55
C GLY A 806 -13.70 0.40 -6.53
N MET A 807 -12.70 1.29 -6.50
CA MET A 807 -11.28 0.95 -6.48
C MET A 807 -10.69 0.94 -5.06
N ALA A 808 -11.53 0.85 -4.04
CA ALA A 808 -11.10 0.65 -2.65
C ALA A 808 -10.18 -0.58 -2.53
N PHE A 809 -9.06 -0.43 -1.81
CA PHE A 809 -8.02 -1.47 -1.63
C PHE A 809 -7.38 -1.98 -2.93
N GLN A 810 -7.48 -1.18 -4.00
CA GLN A 810 -6.81 -1.38 -5.28
C GLN A 810 -6.53 -0.04 -5.97
N THR A 811 -6.31 1.01 -5.18
CA THR A 811 -6.08 2.38 -5.64
C THR A 811 -5.00 2.39 -6.74
N PRO A 812 -5.30 2.88 -7.96
CA PRO A 812 -4.36 2.80 -9.06
C PRO A 812 -3.26 3.86 -8.99
N GLU A 813 -2.27 3.79 -9.88
CA GLU A 813 -1.40 4.93 -10.17
C GLU A 813 -2.22 6.07 -10.75
N ALA A 814 -2.99 5.76 -11.82
CA ALA A 814 -3.63 6.78 -12.63
C ALA A 814 -5.01 6.42 -13.16
N TYR A 815 -5.78 7.47 -13.48
CA TYR A 815 -7.02 7.39 -14.25
C TYR A 815 -7.24 8.67 -15.06
N SER A 816 -8.17 8.66 -16.02
CA SER A 816 -8.49 9.84 -16.85
C SER A 816 -9.99 10.01 -17.11
N GLU A 817 -10.44 11.11 -17.71
CA GLU A 817 -11.85 11.31 -18.10
C GLU A 817 -12.34 10.29 -19.14
N LYS A 818 -11.44 9.59 -19.83
CA LYS A 818 -11.76 8.61 -20.88
C LYS A 818 -12.20 7.24 -20.36
N ASN A 819 -12.61 7.14 -19.09
CA ASN A 819 -12.98 5.87 -18.42
C ASN A 819 -11.87 4.81 -18.46
N ILE A 820 -10.61 5.25 -18.40
CA ILE A 820 -9.42 4.39 -18.37
C ILE A 820 -8.74 4.52 -17.00
N TYR A 821 -8.09 3.44 -16.57
CA TYR A 821 -7.15 3.42 -15.44
C TYR A 821 -5.82 2.78 -15.85
N ARG A 822 -4.79 2.98 -15.02
CA ARG A 822 -3.48 2.36 -15.20
C ARG A 822 -2.88 1.96 -13.84
N SER A 823 -2.37 0.72 -13.79
CA SER A 823 -1.67 0.11 -12.64
C SER A 823 -2.50 0.09 -11.35
N LEU A 824 -3.30 -0.95 -11.15
CA LEU A 824 -4.09 -1.16 -9.93
C LEU A 824 -3.20 -1.48 -8.73
N ALA A 825 -3.69 -1.08 -7.54
CA ALA A 825 -3.05 -1.28 -6.26
C ALA A 825 -1.59 -0.83 -6.30
N TYR A 826 -1.39 0.47 -6.10
CA TYR A 826 -0.13 1.16 -6.35
C TYR A 826 0.40 1.85 -5.09
N MET A 827 1.72 2.06 -5.00
CA MET A 827 2.34 2.62 -3.79
C MET A 827 2.19 4.13 -3.65
N ARG A 828 2.20 4.87 -4.76
CA ARG A 828 2.23 6.35 -4.76
C ARG A 828 1.10 7.01 -3.93
N PRO A 829 -0.14 6.48 -3.90
CA PRO A 829 -1.24 6.98 -3.05
C PRO A 829 -0.95 7.04 -1.54
N LEU A 830 0.06 6.32 -1.03
CA LEU A 830 0.51 6.45 0.37
C LEU A 830 0.94 7.89 0.73
N SER A 831 1.22 8.73 -0.27
CA SER A 831 1.44 10.18 -0.14
C SER A 831 0.29 10.96 0.52
N VAL A 832 -0.89 10.39 0.75
CA VAL A 832 -1.91 10.98 1.62
C VAL A 832 -1.33 11.31 3.02
N TRP A 833 -0.30 10.58 3.47
CA TRP A 833 0.44 10.86 4.70
C TRP A 833 1.30 12.13 4.64
N ALA A 834 1.71 12.58 3.45
CA ALA A 834 2.34 13.88 3.30
C ALA A 834 1.38 15.03 3.65
N MET A 835 0.07 14.87 3.39
CA MET A 835 -0.93 15.85 3.82
C MET A 835 -1.01 15.90 5.34
N GLN A 836 -0.93 14.75 6.03
CA GLN A 836 -0.96 14.71 7.49
C GLN A 836 0.27 15.41 8.08
N LEU A 837 1.45 15.21 7.49
CA LEU A 837 2.66 15.95 7.87
C LEU A 837 2.45 17.47 7.72
N ALA A 838 1.91 17.92 6.59
CA ALA A 838 1.65 19.34 6.33
C ALA A 838 0.63 19.97 7.29
N LEU A 839 -0.45 19.22 7.61
CA LEU A 839 -1.46 19.64 8.58
C LEU A 839 -0.85 19.76 9.98
N ASN A 840 -0.05 18.78 10.41
CA ASN A 840 0.64 18.81 11.71
C ASN A 840 1.58 20.02 11.83
N ALA A 841 2.37 20.30 10.79
CA ALA A 841 3.28 21.46 10.78
C ALA A 841 2.52 22.80 10.87
N SER A 842 1.40 22.92 10.15
CA SER A 842 0.56 24.13 10.16
C SER A 842 -0.01 24.44 11.55
N HIS A 843 -0.34 23.41 12.34
CA HIS A 843 -0.81 23.59 13.72
C HIS A 843 0.30 24.11 14.65
N VAL A 844 1.54 23.66 14.46
CA VAL A 844 2.69 24.16 15.23
C VAL A 844 2.87 25.66 14.96
N ASP A 845 2.90 26.11 13.70
CA ASP A 845 3.07 27.53 13.36
C ASP A 845 1.95 28.43 13.91
N GLN A 846 0.71 27.96 13.90
CA GLN A 846 -0.42 28.68 14.53
C GLN A 846 -0.29 28.75 16.06
N SER A 847 0.19 27.69 16.70
CA SER A 847 0.42 27.68 18.15
C SER A 847 1.61 28.57 18.55
N THR A 848 2.68 28.58 17.76
CA THR A 848 3.88 29.39 18.01
C THR A 848 3.59 30.88 17.78
N SER A 849 2.78 31.21 16.75
CA SER A 849 2.32 32.60 16.49
C SER A 849 1.30 33.10 17.52
N ALA A 850 0.44 32.22 18.06
CA ALA A 850 -0.44 32.55 19.18
C ALA A 850 0.34 32.72 20.50
N GLN A 851 1.38 31.91 20.73
CA GLN A 851 2.24 32.04 21.91
C GLN A 851 3.19 33.24 21.84
N THR A 852 3.72 33.60 20.67
CA THR A 852 4.49 34.87 20.51
C THR A 852 3.64 36.11 20.73
N LYS A 853 2.31 36.03 20.53
CA LYS A 853 1.37 37.07 20.96
C LYS A 853 1.00 37.03 22.44
N ALA A 854 1.30 35.94 23.16
CA ALA A 854 0.82 35.70 24.52
C ALA A 854 1.91 35.61 25.61
N THR A 855 3.20 35.49 25.28
CA THR A 855 4.27 35.35 26.28
C THR A 855 5.49 36.23 26.00
N GLU A 856 5.47 37.44 26.55
CA GLU A 856 6.59 37.97 27.34
C GLU A 856 6.75 37.07 28.58
N GLY A 857 7.82 36.25 28.65
CA GLY A 857 8.15 35.44 29.84
C GLY A 857 8.63 34.01 29.51
N PRO A 858 9.66 33.47 30.20
CA PRO A 858 10.51 32.40 29.67
C PRO A 858 9.91 31.00 29.84
N LYS A 859 10.08 30.16 28.81
CA LYS A 859 9.66 28.75 28.76
C LYS A 859 10.86 27.80 28.78
N ALA A 860 10.65 26.64 29.43
CA ALA A 860 11.45 25.43 29.30
C ALA A 860 10.74 24.43 28.36
N PHE A 861 11.52 23.64 27.61
CA PHE A 861 11.10 22.78 26.48
C PHE A 861 10.93 21.30 26.84
N LEU A 862 10.13 20.63 25.99
CA LEU A 862 9.84 19.18 25.89
C LEU A 862 11.07 18.34 25.53
#